data_AF-A0A8S3T0X7-F1
#
_entry.id   AF-A0A8S3T0X7-F1
#
_cell.length_a   1.000
_cell.length_b   1.000
_cell.length_c   1.000
_cell.angle_alpha   90.00
_cell.angle_beta   90.00
_cell.angle_gamma   90.00
#
_symmetry.space_group_name_H-M   'P 1'
#
loop_
_entity.id
_entity.type
_entity.pdbx_description
1 polymer ?
#
loop_
_entity_poly.entity_id
_entity_poly.type
_entity_poly.pdbx_seq_one_letter_code
_entity_poly.pdbx_strand_id
1 'polypeptide(L)'
;MTTVNNVQGAHISPWRRCGLCLVDFKSSKDFCRHLRQSHCTKEGGSYVCRYGANNICPSLPLEGVSDMDYENHITRDHAGKHLHAHGRNRSLEYNEASPPPSATDNAPSVVQDQLRWTVYNATVNLPAALNDPNRTKRETDFFTKTWGQDFYEHSHIPKSTYIPDISRKYFEKYKNRISKRYKKYIRSTSNSDSVSGETYLHQLEKSRSELQEIPKLYLLQNFDLEHTDTFNSVFPWSMIEDSKKSSPGHQSSKLLQEKLSHYLDIIEVHIARQISTKSDAFFQAMSSHDKLQEDMMKTCQSIKQLRHKVQQIDEVLAKGSLKVIKLQQARRNHINLYEKLKMMATVHQTQPTIQLLLSTNEFVGALDLISTTQEVLSQELPGVHSFRHLGSQLAEMENLIEKMLQEDFAKCISSDLNRPVTDTIPLLEEEKLVSLVFDDNVTSLGDQMRMLDYKQWMELLCKIFSNLLILLKRGQTFQGVIGDVIGITAGRTKAPSPVSTPTEDKECTLEEPSHLHVSVSEDAADMLISDDDYSRVQSSLCDMMYAICDHAHDRCVKVIVARSKDGFLERLSSTEFVQLSRTVENFVTDCEFTCGRRSTSLRLSLQSQATKFVNRFHEERRQKLSLILDNERWKQADVPAEFQELVDHITKSGSICIPERTQDKDKKPSESLKVEEQNFTVVGTVLLLLKMMVEYCQCVDDIPSAAPDLLTRLVDLLKIFNSRTCQLVLGAGALQLVGLKTISTRNLALASRCLQLIVYFMPKVRQHFEDRLISKNKTMLKHLDQANKDYNDHINEITNKLVSVMESVIQAQLVRWEVKAPMPSQCFRAICKQISKMHEAEIDILPLNQIQDLFSRINSSFKDLLRQQLLKLEVTNNGGPQYGLVTSDVAFYSGTYKTLRGLEHLCNNMSDLWNGL
;
A
#
# COMPACT_ATOMS: atom_id res chain seq x y z
N MET A 1 22.49 -4.78 -74.46
CA MET A 1 23.69 -5.61 -74.62
C MET A 1 24.62 -5.34 -73.45
N THR A 2 24.93 -6.40 -72.70
CA THR A 2 26.20 -6.69 -72.00
C THR A 2 26.84 -5.56 -71.16
N THR A 3 26.67 -5.54 -69.83
CA THR A 3 27.43 -6.28 -68.79
C THR A 3 28.93 -5.97 -68.75
N VAL A 4 29.46 -5.52 -67.60
CA VAL A 4 30.37 -6.29 -66.70
C VAL A 4 30.62 -5.51 -65.39
N ASN A 5 30.13 -6.10 -64.30
CA ASN A 5 30.66 -6.33 -62.94
C ASN A 5 31.42 -5.29 -62.08
N ASN A 6 30.95 -5.26 -60.80
CA ASN A 6 31.64 -5.25 -59.50
C ASN A 6 32.72 -4.17 -59.24
N VAL A 7 32.74 -3.48 -58.10
CA VAL A 7 32.86 -4.04 -56.74
C VAL A 7 32.12 -3.17 -55.70
N GLN A 8 31.49 -3.86 -54.76
CA GLN A 8 30.91 -3.36 -53.51
C GLN A 8 31.82 -2.36 -52.78
N GLY A 9 31.32 -1.14 -52.52
CA GLY A 9 31.98 -0.14 -51.69
C GLY A 9 32.09 -0.63 -50.25
N ALA A 10 33.22 -1.25 -49.91
CA ALA A 10 33.59 -1.55 -48.55
C ALA A 10 33.58 -0.25 -47.73
N HIS A 11 32.80 -0.21 -46.65
CA HIS A 11 32.93 0.81 -45.62
C HIS A 11 34.40 0.86 -45.18
N ILE A 12 35.11 1.88 -45.63
CA ILE A 12 36.47 2.17 -45.16
C ILE A 12 36.30 2.56 -43.69
N SER A 13 36.69 1.66 -42.79
CA SER A 13 36.66 1.93 -41.37
C SER A 13 37.46 3.22 -41.09
N PRO A 14 36.94 4.15 -40.27
CA PRO A 14 37.50 5.51 -40.11
C PRO A 14 38.97 5.53 -39.67
N TRP A 15 39.47 4.46 -39.05
CA TRP A 15 40.87 4.31 -38.66
C TRP A 15 41.86 4.05 -39.80
N ARG A 16 41.40 3.76 -41.03
CA ARG A 16 42.31 3.50 -42.15
C ARG A 16 43.02 4.74 -42.68
N ARG A 17 42.49 5.94 -42.43
CA ARG A 17 43.10 7.19 -42.89
C ARG A 17 42.84 8.32 -41.91
N CYS A 18 43.88 9.08 -41.55
CA CYS A 18 43.74 10.23 -40.67
C CYS A 18 43.04 11.41 -41.39
N GLY A 19 41.89 11.89 -40.90
CA GLY A 19 41.17 13.02 -41.51
C GLY A 19 41.87 14.39 -41.47
N LEU A 20 42.88 14.57 -40.60
CA LEU A 20 43.63 15.84 -40.48
C LEU A 20 44.98 15.79 -41.21
N CYS A 21 45.69 14.66 -41.16
CA CYS A 21 47.01 14.49 -41.79
C CYS A 21 46.99 13.65 -43.07
N LEU A 22 45.86 13.04 -43.42
CA LEU A 22 45.62 12.23 -44.63
C LEU A 22 46.55 11.01 -44.84
N VAL A 23 47.23 10.53 -43.78
CA VAL A 23 48.09 9.33 -43.75
C VAL A 23 47.25 8.05 -43.63
N ASP A 24 47.62 6.99 -44.36
CA ASP A 24 46.92 5.70 -44.40
C ASP A 24 47.56 4.64 -43.47
N PHE A 25 46.73 3.89 -42.74
CA PHE A 25 47.15 2.90 -41.73
C PHE A 25 46.61 1.50 -42.00
N LYS A 26 47.46 0.48 -41.79
CA LYS A 26 47.14 -0.93 -42.05
C LYS A 26 46.40 -1.62 -40.89
N SER A 27 46.56 -1.14 -39.66
CA SER A 27 45.91 -1.67 -38.46
C SER A 27 45.32 -0.56 -37.60
N SER A 28 44.17 -0.83 -36.97
CA SER A 28 43.52 0.08 -36.02
C SER A 28 44.43 0.44 -34.84
N LYS A 29 45.30 -0.47 -34.39
CA LYS A 29 46.27 -0.19 -33.30
C LYS A 29 47.37 0.78 -33.75
N ASP A 30 47.76 0.75 -35.01
CA ASP A 30 48.75 1.69 -35.55
C ASP A 30 48.15 3.09 -35.73
N PHE A 31 46.86 3.16 -36.07
CA PHE A 31 46.11 4.42 -36.08
C PHE A 31 45.98 5.02 -34.66
N CYS A 32 45.64 4.23 -33.64
CA CYS A 32 45.62 4.70 -32.25
C CYS A 32 47.00 5.20 -31.79
N ARG A 33 48.07 4.51 -32.18
CA ARG A 33 49.45 4.93 -31.90
C ARG A 33 49.80 6.25 -32.59
N HIS A 34 49.37 6.43 -33.83
CA HIS A 34 49.54 7.69 -34.56
C HIS A 34 48.79 8.85 -33.90
N LEU A 35 47.54 8.64 -33.47
CA LEU A 35 46.79 9.66 -32.73
C LEU A 35 47.48 10.05 -31.43
N ARG A 36 48.09 9.10 -30.73
CA ARG A 36 48.90 9.37 -29.52
C ARG A 36 50.19 10.12 -29.80
N GLN A 37 50.83 9.91 -30.95
CA GLN A 37 52.12 10.54 -31.28
C GLN A 37 51.97 11.91 -31.94
N SER A 38 50.91 12.10 -32.75
CA SER A 38 50.78 13.26 -33.64
C SER A 38 49.61 14.18 -33.28
N HIS A 39 48.61 13.69 -32.56
CA HIS A 39 47.39 14.44 -32.21
C HIS A 39 47.08 14.40 -30.71
N CYS A 40 48.10 14.13 -29.90
CA CYS A 40 48.06 14.20 -28.45
C CYS A 40 49.04 15.24 -27.93
N THR A 41 48.61 16.04 -26.96
CA THR A 41 49.50 16.90 -26.18
C THR A 41 49.56 16.41 -24.74
N LYS A 42 50.77 16.31 -24.17
CA LYS A 42 51.01 15.86 -22.79
C LYS A 42 51.41 17.05 -21.92
N GLU A 43 50.59 17.36 -20.93
CA GLU A 43 50.84 18.42 -19.95
C GLU A 43 50.76 17.83 -18.54
N GLY A 44 51.85 17.91 -17.77
CA GLY A 44 51.87 17.52 -16.35
C GLY A 44 51.54 16.05 -16.01
N GLY A 45 51.61 15.12 -16.98
CA GLY A 45 51.25 13.71 -16.77
C GLY A 45 49.85 13.32 -17.26
N SER A 46 49.09 14.29 -17.76
CA SER A 46 47.76 14.12 -18.36
C SER A 46 47.81 14.26 -19.89
N TYR A 47 46.89 13.58 -20.60
CA TYR A 47 46.87 13.46 -22.05
C TYR A 47 45.59 14.09 -22.64
N VAL A 48 45.74 14.96 -23.65
CA VAL A 48 44.61 15.69 -24.29
C VAL A 48 44.49 15.29 -25.77
N CYS A 49 43.27 14.95 -26.21
CA CYS A 49 42.99 14.53 -27.59
C CYS A 49 42.69 15.74 -28.48
N ARG A 50 43.51 15.97 -29.51
CA ARG A 50 43.31 17.06 -30.49
C ARG A 50 42.73 16.58 -31.82
N TYR A 51 42.13 15.40 -31.84
CA TYR A 51 41.59 14.79 -33.04
C TYR A 51 40.10 15.14 -33.23
N GLY A 52 39.83 16.30 -33.83
CA GLY A 52 38.48 16.81 -34.11
C GLY A 52 38.49 18.13 -34.90
N ALA A 53 37.31 18.65 -35.28
CA ALA A 53 37.22 19.93 -36.00
C ALA A 53 37.84 21.05 -35.14
N ASN A 54 38.76 21.83 -35.73
CA ASN A 54 39.51 22.88 -35.04
C ASN A 54 40.44 22.39 -33.91
N ASN A 55 41.01 21.18 -34.01
CA ASN A 55 41.95 20.58 -33.05
C ASN A 55 41.39 20.31 -31.65
N ILE A 56 40.06 20.21 -31.52
CA ILE A 56 39.37 19.94 -30.25
C ILE A 56 38.51 18.69 -30.42
N CYS A 57 38.74 17.68 -29.58
CA CYS A 57 37.89 16.49 -29.55
C CYS A 57 36.67 16.75 -28.65
N PRO A 58 35.43 16.55 -29.14
CA PRO A 58 34.22 16.89 -28.39
C PRO A 58 33.85 15.91 -27.27
N SER A 59 34.49 14.73 -27.21
CA SER A 59 34.15 13.71 -26.21
C SER A 59 35.06 13.69 -24.98
N LEU A 60 36.10 14.52 -24.90
CA LEU A 60 36.94 14.66 -23.71
C LEU A 60 37.16 16.14 -23.29
N PRO A 61 37.35 16.41 -21.98
CA PRO A 61 37.65 17.75 -21.47
C PRO A 61 39.05 18.23 -21.91
N LEU A 62 39.22 19.55 -22.02
CA LEU A 62 40.47 20.18 -22.43
C LEU A 62 41.60 20.10 -21.38
N GLU A 63 41.29 19.76 -20.13
CA GLU A 63 42.24 19.71 -19.00
C GLU A 63 43.10 18.42 -18.96
N GLY A 64 42.83 17.45 -19.83
CA GLY A 64 43.61 16.22 -19.96
C GLY A 64 43.11 15.07 -19.09
N VAL A 65 43.38 13.84 -19.54
CA VAL A 65 42.93 12.60 -18.89
C VAL A 65 44.10 11.66 -18.59
N SER A 66 43.86 10.65 -17.75
CA SER A 66 44.85 9.62 -17.44
C SER A 66 45.25 8.83 -18.69
N ASP A 67 46.44 8.24 -18.67
CA ASP A 67 47.00 7.55 -19.84
C ASP A 67 46.14 6.36 -20.33
N MET A 68 45.53 5.65 -19.38
CA MET A 68 44.65 4.51 -19.65
C MET A 68 43.30 4.98 -20.23
N ASP A 69 42.76 6.07 -19.71
CA ASP A 69 41.49 6.63 -20.18
C ASP A 69 41.61 7.24 -21.58
N TYR A 70 42.77 7.82 -21.88
CA TYR A 70 43.11 8.31 -23.22
C TYR A 70 43.14 7.19 -24.27
N GLU A 71 43.78 6.05 -23.95
CA GLU A 71 43.80 4.89 -24.86
C GLU A 71 42.42 4.30 -25.07
N ASN A 72 41.61 4.22 -24.02
CA ASN A 72 40.23 3.73 -24.10
C ASN A 72 39.35 4.66 -24.97
N HIS A 73 39.48 5.98 -24.84
CA HIS A 73 38.78 6.95 -25.67
C HIS A 73 39.14 6.82 -27.15
N ILE A 74 40.44 6.79 -27.50
CA ILE A 74 40.85 6.67 -28.90
C ILE A 74 40.32 5.36 -29.50
N THR A 75 40.40 4.28 -28.73
CA THR A 75 39.96 2.95 -29.18
C THR A 75 38.45 2.89 -29.37
N ARG A 76 37.66 3.54 -28.51
CA ARG A 76 36.19 3.49 -28.55
C ARG A 76 35.58 4.48 -29.55
N ASP A 77 36.04 5.73 -29.55
CA ASP A 77 35.33 6.83 -30.23
C ASP A 77 35.92 7.15 -31.61
N HIS A 78 37.20 6.83 -31.86
CA HIS A 78 37.87 7.09 -33.15
C HIS A 78 38.26 5.81 -33.91
N ALA A 79 38.56 4.72 -33.20
CA ALA A 79 38.97 3.46 -33.81
C ALA A 79 37.85 2.39 -33.87
N GLY A 80 36.87 2.46 -32.96
CA GLY A 80 35.73 1.52 -32.84
C GLY A 80 34.46 1.96 -33.58
N LYS A 81 33.61 1.00 -33.96
CA LYS A 81 32.31 1.25 -34.63
C LYS A 81 31.21 1.69 -33.63
N HIS A 82 30.37 2.65 -34.05
CA HIS A 82 29.29 3.36 -33.32
C HIS A 82 28.17 2.54 -32.64
N LEU A 83 27.71 3.04 -31.47
CA LEU A 83 26.33 3.15 -30.90
C LEU A 83 26.50 3.96 -29.59
N HIS A 84 25.86 5.08 -29.25
CA HIS A 84 24.59 5.73 -29.56
C HIS A 84 24.76 7.25 -29.41
N ALA A 85 24.15 8.03 -30.31
CA ALA A 85 23.45 9.30 -30.06
C ALA A 85 23.25 10.00 -31.41
N HIS A 86 21.99 10.09 -31.85
CA HIS A 86 21.41 11.03 -32.83
C HIS A 86 20.45 10.36 -33.80
N GLY A 87 19.16 10.66 -33.63
CA GLY A 87 18.26 10.89 -34.76
C GLY A 87 17.70 12.31 -34.64
N ARG A 88 17.41 13.06 -35.70
CA ARG A 88 17.86 13.08 -37.10
C ARG A 88 17.22 14.34 -37.68
N ASN A 89 17.97 15.20 -38.35
CA ASN A 89 17.44 16.07 -39.42
C ASN A 89 18.34 15.80 -40.63
N ARG A 90 17.74 15.35 -41.73
CA ARG A 90 18.39 15.17 -43.03
C ARG A 90 17.47 15.77 -44.08
N SER A 91 18.04 16.55 -44.97
CA SER A 91 17.39 17.38 -45.98
C SER A 91 17.38 16.74 -47.38
N LEU A 92 16.55 17.31 -48.27
CA LEU A 92 16.51 17.24 -49.76
C LEU A 92 15.78 16.01 -50.36
N GLU A 93 14.89 16.05 -51.38
CA GLU A 93 14.46 17.05 -52.40
C GLU A 93 13.12 16.63 -53.10
N TYR A 94 12.38 17.65 -53.58
CA TYR A 94 11.28 17.80 -54.58
C TYR A 94 10.37 16.65 -55.08
N ASN A 95 9.03 16.89 -55.05
CA ASN A 95 8.21 16.98 -56.28
C ASN A 95 6.80 17.58 -56.07
N GLU A 96 6.47 18.49 -57.01
CA GLU A 96 5.17 18.87 -57.62
C GLU A 96 3.93 19.34 -56.84
N ALA A 97 3.21 20.24 -57.52
CA ALA A 97 2.20 21.19 -57.04
C ALA A 97 0.75 20.68 -57.17
N SER A 98 -0.18 21.24 -56.37
CA SER A 98 -1.58 21.65 -56.72
C SER A 98 -2.39 22.11 -55.48
N PRO A 99 -3.46 22.92 -55.64
CA PRO A 99 -3.93 23.93 -54.67
C PRO A 99 -5.03 23.46 -53.69
N PRO A 100 -5.38 24.22 -52.63
CA PRO A 100 -6.29 23.77 -51.57
C PRO A 100 -7.75 24.18 -51.83
N PRO A 101 -8.74 23.41 -51.33
CA PRO A 101 -10.07 23.95 -51.06
C PRO A 101 -10.26 24.26 -49.57
N SER A 102 -11.25 25.11 -49.37
CA SER A 102 -11.70 25.83 -48.18
C SER A 102 -12.20 24.99 -47.00
N ALA A 103 -11.93 25.54 -45.80
CA ALA A 103 -12.65 25.50 -44.53
C ALA A 103 -13.85 24.54 -44.35
N THR A 104 -13.80 23.72 -43.29
CA THR A 104 -14.75 23.72 -42.15
C THR A 104 -14.20 22.88 -40.99
N ASP A 105 -14.05 23.54 -39.84
CA ASP A 105 -14.13 23.11 -38.42
C ASP A 105 -13.71 21.73 -37.86
N ASN A 106 -13.02 21.88 -36.71
CA ASN A 106 -13.02 21.09 -35.47
C ASN A 106 -12.10 19.86 -35.29
N ALA A 107 -10.80 20.13 -35.00
CA ALA A 107 -10.01 19.56 -33.88
C ALA A 107 -8.58 20.17 -33.86
N PRO A 108 -7.94 20.42 -32.69
CA PRO A 108 -6.58 20.95 -32.66
C PRO A 108 -5.57 19.84 -32.96
N SER A 109 -4.83 19.96 -34.06
CA SER A 109 -3.69 19.09 -34.37
C SER A 109 -2.39 19.79 -33.99
N VAL A 110 -1.71 19.26 -32.96
CA VAL A 110 -0.48 19.77 -32.34
C VAL A 110 0.74 19.84 -33.30
N VAL A 111 0.61 19.36 -34.53
CA VAL A 111 1.73 19.26 -35.48
C VAL A 111 1.85 20.48 -36.42
N GLN A 112 0.82 21.34 -36.53
CA GLN A 112 0.87 22.50 -37.44
C GLN A 112 1.45 23.78 -36.84
N ASP A 113 1.68 23.86 -35.52
CA ASP A 113 2.23 25.05 -34.87
C ASP A 113 3.76 25.11 -34.80
N GLN A 114 4.48 24.05 -35.20
CA GLN A 114 5.95 24.00 -35.14
C GLN A 114 6.68 24.88 -36.18
N LEU A 115 5.96 25.50 -37.12
CA LEU A 115 6.52 26.38 -38.15
C LEU A 115 6.29 27.88 -37.89
N ARG A 116 5.67 28.25 -36.76
CA ARG A 116 5.50 29.65 -36.40
C ARG A 116 6.75 30.14 -35.67
N TRP A 117 7.45 31.11 -36.26
CA TRP A 117 8.59 31.77 -35.61
C TRP A 117 8.16 32.30 -34.23
N THR A 118 8.81 31.84 -33.17
CA THR A 118 8.55 32.28 -31.79
C THR A 118 9.75 33.04 -31.22
N VAL A 119 9.51 33.80 -30.14
CA VAL A 119 10.53 34.65 -29.48
C VAL A 119 11.75 33.85 -29.01
N TYR A 120 11.60 32.55 -28.76
CA TYR A 120 12.69 31.67 -28.34
C TYR A 120 13.68 31.33 -29.47
N ASN A 121 13.32 31.58 -30.74
CA ASN A 121 14.23 31.48 -31.88
C ASN A 121 15.12 32.73 -32.08
N ALA A 122 14.94 33.78 -31.26
CA ALA A 122 15.64 35.05 -31.39
C ALA A 122 16.99 35.12 -30.63
N THR A 123 17.49 34.00 -30.12
CA THR A 123 18.76 33.90 -29.38
C THR A 123 20.01 34.01 -30.27
N VAL A 124 19.86 34.40 -31.55
CA VAL A 124 20.93 34.48 -32.54
C VAL A 124 21.17 35.93 -32.96
N ASN A 125 22.43 36.24 -33.33
CA ASN A 125 22.89 37.54 -33.86
C ASN A 125 21.93 38.11 -34.93
N LEU A 126 21.39 39.31 -34.71
CA LEU A 126 20.37 39.97 -35.55
C LEU A 126 20.74 40.03 -37.05
N PRO A 127 21.97 40.42 -37.44
CA PRO A 127 22.47 40.28 -38.82
C PRO A 127 22.37 38.88 -39.43
N ALA A 128 22.51 37.80 -38.64
CA ALA A 128 22.41 36.42 -39.14
C ALA A 128 20.96 35.98 -39.34
N ALA A 129 20.04 36.45 -38.49
CA ALA A 129 18.61 36.21 -38.63
C ALA A 129 17.99 36.95 -39.84
N LEU A 130 18.53 38.13 -40.19
CA LEU A 130 18.10 38.92 -41.35
C LEU A 130 18.56 38.33 -42.69
N ASN A 131 19.61 37.50 -42.72
CA ASN A 131 20.14 36.94 -43.95
C ASN A 131 19.42 35.67 -44.42
N ASP A 132 18.89 34.81 -43.53
CA ASP A 132 18.08 33.64 -43.93
C ASP A 132 17.23 33.06 -42.76
N PRO A 133 15.91 33.31 -42.73
CA PRO A 133 15.05 33.02 -41.57
C PRO A 133 14.62 31.56 -41.39
N ASN A 134 14.83 30.66 -42.37
CA ASN A 134 14.29 29.30 -42.35
C ASN A 134 15.26 28.20 -41.85
N ARG A 135 16.48 28.55 -41.42
CA ARG A 135 17.52 27.56 -41.05
C ARG A 135 17.62 27.43 -39.52
N THR A 136 17.05 26.36 -38.96
CA THR A 136 16.69 26.21 -37.53
C THR A 136 17.74 25.61 -36.58
N LYS A 137 18.95 25.25 -37.02
CA LYS A 137 20.04 24.75 -36.14
C LYS A 137 21.35 25.49 -36.42
N ARG A 138 21.69 26.49 -35.61
CA ARG A 138 22.93 27.31 -35.77
C ARG A 138 23.62 27.67 -34.44
N GLU A 139 23.54 26.79 -33.45
CA GLU A 139 24.03 27.03 -32.08
C GLU A 139 25.56 27.17 -31.96
N THR A 140 26.33 26.77 -32.97
CA THR A 140 27.80 26.79 -32.95
C THR A 140 28.44 28.12 -33.34
N ASP A 141 27.65 29.12 -33.75
CA ASP A 141 28.15 30.37 -34.35
C ASP A 141 28.32 31.53 -33.34
N PHE A 142 28.26 31.22 -32.04
CA PHE A 142 28.20 32.23 -30.97
C PHE A 142 29.50 33.03 -30.78
N PHE A 143 30.66 32.54 -31.25
CA PHE A 143 31.99 33.13 -30.94
C PHE A 143 32.85 33.59 -32.12
N THR A 144 32.37 33.59 -33.37
CA THR A 144 33.26 33.76 -34.54
C THR A 144 33.45 35.19 -35.05
N LYS A 145 32.82 36.22 -34.44
CA LYS A 145 32.90 37.61 -34.96
C LYS A 145 33.98 38.51 -34.36
N THR A 146 34.76 38.06 -33.38
CA THR A 146 35.87 38.86 -32.82
C THR A 146 37.27 38.40 -33.25
N TRP A 147 37.40 37.41 -34.14
CA TRP A 147 38.67 36.71 -34.40
C TRP A 147 39.23 36.90 -35.83
N GLY A 148 39.28 38.15 -36.32
CA GLY A 148 40.06 38.51 -37.50
C GLY A 148 39.47 38.10 -38.86
N GLN A 149 40.10 38.57 -39.95
CA GLN A 149 39.56 38.45 -41.32
C GLN A 149 39.61 37.05 -41.94
N ASP A 150 40.28 36.08 -41.29
CA ASP A 150 40.42 34.71 -41.82
C ASP A 150 39.26 33.77 -41.43
N PHE A 151 38.29 34.25 -40.64
CA PHE A 151 37.18 33.44 -40.09
C PHE A 151 35.80 33.82 -40.70
N TYR A 152 35.71 33.91 -42.02
CA TYR A 152 34.42 33.99 -42.73
C TYR A 152 34.18 32.70 -43.52
N GLU A 153 33.12 31.97 -43.20
CA GLU A 153 32.62 30.87 -44.03
C GLU A 153 32.25 31.43 -45.42
N HIS A 154 32.96 31.01 -46.47
CA HIS A 154 32.61 31.37 -47.86
C HIS A 154 31.31 30.64 -48.28
N SER A 155 30.16 31.21 -47.93
CA SER A 155 28.86 30.72 -48.40
C SER A 155 28.24 31.67 -49.44
N HIS A 156 27.92 31.11 -50.61
CA HIS A 156 27.27 31.77 -51.74
C HIS A 156 25.86 32.27 -51.38
N ILE A 157 25.54 33.53 -51.68
CA ILE A 157 24.22 34.14 -51.43
C ILE A 157 23.23 33.66 -52.52
N PRO A 158 22.04 33.11 -52.18
CA PRO A 158 21.00 32.80 -53.18
C PRO A 158 20.25 34.07 -53.63
N LYS A 159 19.74 34.08 -54.86
CA LYS A 159 19.03 35.25 -55.43
C LYS A 159 17.65 35.45 -54.81
N SER A 160 17.30 36.71 -54.55
CA SER A 160 16.02 37.14 -53.95
C SER A 160 14.83 36.95 -54.90
N THR A 161 13.72 36.43 -54.37
CA THR A 161 12.47 36.13 -55.09
C THR A 161 11.54 37.33 -55.30
N TYR A 162 11.87 38.52 -54.76
CA TYR A 162 10.99 39.70 -54.78
C TYR A 162 11.41 40.81 -55.75
N ILE A 163 12.47 40.63 -56.54
CA ILE A 163 12.90 41.58 -57.57
C ILE A 163 12.69 40.95 -58.95
N PRO A 164 11.95 41.59 -59.88
CA PRO A 164 11.86 41.11 -61.26
C PRO A 164 13.23 41.25 -61.95
N ASP A 165 13.69 40.21 -62.66
CA ASP A 165 14.93 40.26 -63.43
C ASP A 165 14.80 41.22 -64.64
N ILE A 166 15.43 42.40 -64.54
CA ILE A 166 15.44 43.40 -65.60
C ILE A 166 16.43 42.98 -66.70
N SER A 167 15.93 42.51 -67.84
CA SER A 167 16.76 42.18 -69.00
C SER A 167 17.04 43.38 -69.91
N ARG A 168 18.12 43.29 -70.70
CA ARG A 168 18.61 44.34 -71.64
C ARG A 168 17.54 44.88 -72.62
N LYS A 169 16.46 44.13 -72.87
CA LYS A 169 15.31 44.51 -73.72
C LYS A 169 14.50 45.69 -73.15
N TYR A 170 14.46 45.89 -71.83
CA TYR A 170 13.74 47.02 -71.23
C TYR A 170 14.38 48.39 -71.54
N PHE A 171 15.69 48.42 -71.82
CA PHE A 171 16.44 49.66 -72.05
C PHE A 171 16.51 50.11 -73.52
N GLU A 172 16.10 49.28 -74.49
CA GLU A 172 16.14 49.63 -75.93
C GLU A 172 15.20 50.77 -76.29
N LYS A 173 14.03 50.84 -75.64
CA LYS A 173 13.03 51.90 -75.86
C LYS A 173 13.55 53.28 -75.44
N TYR A 174 14.36 53.33 -74.38
CA TYR A 174 14.99 54.54 -73.88
C TYR A 174 16.14 55.01 -74.79
N LYS A 175 17.00 54.08 -75.23
CA LYS A 175 18.13 54.36 -76.14
C LYS A 175 17.66 54.95 -77.48
N ASN A 176 16.56 54.44 -78.04
CA ASN A 176 16.01 54.94 -79.31
C ASN A 176 15.37 56.33 -79.22
N ARG A 177 14.93 56.77 -78.02
CA ARG A 177 14.34 58.10 -77.82
C ARG A 177 15.39 59.20 -77.73
N ILE A 178 16.52 58.93 -77.07
CA ILE A 178 17.58 59.92 -76.84
C ILE A 178 18.41 60.16 -78.10
N SER A 179 18.67 59.14 -78.92
CA SER A 179 19.47 59.28 -80.15
C SER A 179 18.85 60.26 -81.16
N LYS A 180 17.51 60.35 -81.19
CA LYS A 180 16.77 61.28 -82.05
C LYS A 180 16.90 62.74 -81.60
N ARG A 181 16.95 63.02 -80.29
CA ARG A 181 17.14 64.39 -79.77
C ARG A 181 18.56 64.89 -80.02
N TYR A 182 19.56 64.04 -79.84
CA TYR A 182 20.97 64.40 -80.06
C TYR A 182 21.25 64.82 -81.52
N LYS A 183 20.66 64.12 -82.50
CA LYS A 183 20.79 64.48 -83.92
C LYS A 183 20.10 65.81 -84.30
N LYS A 184 19.10 66.25 -83.53
CA LYS A 184 18.38 67.52 -83.79
C LYS A 184 19.16 68.74 -83.29
N TYR A 185 19.94 68.59 -82.22
CA TYR A 185 20.76 69.66 -81.64
C TYR A 185 21.92 70.09 -82.57
N ILE A 186 22.62 69.13 -83.19
CA ILE A 186 23.78 69.42 -84.08
C ILE A 186 23.39 70.24 -85.33
N ARG A 187 22.15 70.12 -85.81
CA ARG A 187 21.66 70.88 -86.99
C ARG A 187 21.34 72.35 -86.72
N SER A 188 21.28 72.78 -85.46
CA SER A 188 20.85 74.15 -85.12
C SER A 188 22.00 75.15 -84.94
N THR A 189 23.26 74.70 -84.93
CA THR A 189 24.43 75.53 -84.58
C THR A 189 25.12 76.16 -85.81
N SER A 190 24.73 75.82 -87.05
CA SER A 190 25.49 76.20 -88.26
C SER A 190 24.96 77.42 -89.04
N ASN A 191 24.07 78.27 -88.49
CA ASN A 191 23.27 79.21 -89.29
C ASN A 191 23.26 80.71 -88.86
N SER A 192 24.20 81.20 -88.02
CA SER A 192 24.06 82.54 -87.40
C SER A 192 25.12 83.63 -87.68
N ASP A 193 26.09 83.45 -88.58
CA ASP A 193 27.29 84.35 -88.64
C ASP A 193 27.48 85.22 -89.91
N SER A 194 26.44 85.66 -90.63
CA SER A 194 26.65 86.24 -91.98
C SER A 194 26.04 87.63 -92.32
N VAL A 195 25.94 88.61 -91.42
CA VAL A 195 25.65 90.02 -91.82
C VAL A 195 26.18 91.03 -90.79
N SER A 196 27.41 91.56 -90.93
CA SER A 196 27.90 92.81 -90.26
C SER A 196 29.36 93.24 -90.63
N GLY A 197 30.01 92.59 -91.60
CA GLY A 197 31.47 92.71 -91.79
C GLY A 197 31.98 93.88 -92.65
N GLU A 198 31.18 94.47 -93.53
CA GLU A 198 31.72 95.40 -94.56
C GLU A 198 31.90 96.86 -94.10
N THR A 199 31.13 97.32 -93.11
CA THR A 199 31.20 98.72 -92.65
C THR A 199 32.39 98.99 -91.72
N TYR A 200 32.85 97.96 -90.99
CA TYR A 200 33.89 98.10 -89.97
C TYR A 200 35.30 98.24 -90.56
N LEU A 201 35.58 97.59 -91.69
CA LEU A 201 36.93 97.63 -92.32
C LEU A 201 37.25 99.01 -92.89
N HIS A 202 36.29 99.66 -93.55
CA HIS A 202 36.47 100.99 -94.11
C HIS A 202 36.54 102.09 -93.02
N GLN A 203 35.90 101.87 -91.87
CA GLN A 203 36.01 102.76 -90.72
C GLN A 203 37.36 102.63 -90.01
N LEU A 204 37.92 101.42 -89.94
CA LEU A 204 39.24 101.16 -89.36
C LEU A 204 40.37 101.71 -90.24
N GLU A 205 40.27 101.62 -91.57
CA GLU A 205 41.26 102.22 -92.49
C GLU A 205 41.28 103.74 -92.39
N LYS A 206 40.12 104.41 -92.35
CA LYS A 206 40.04 105.87 -92.20
C LYS A 206 40.66 106.35 -90.88
N SER A 207 40.36 105.66 -89.77
CA SER A 207 40.97 105.98 -88.47
C SER A 207 42.49 105.75 -88.42
N ARG A 208 43.00 104.78 -89.18
CA ARG A 208 44.45 104.51 -89.23
C ARG A 208 45.21 105.55 -90.06
N SER A 209 44.58 106.13 -91.08
CA SER A 209 45.14 107.24 -91.86
C SER A 209 45.21 108.54 -91.06
N GLU A 210 44.18 108.86 -90.27
CA GLU A 210 44.13 110.08 -89.44
C GLU A 210 45.13 110.04 -88.27
N LEU A 211 45.39 108.85 -87.69
CA LEU A 211 46.42 108.65 -86.65
C LEU A 211 47.87 108.64 -87.19
N GLN A 212 48.08 108.55 -88.51
CA GLN A 212 49.42 108.59 -89.11
C GLN A 212 49.99 110.01 -89.29
N GLU A 213 49.15 111.06 -89.30
CA GLU A 213 49.61 112.46 -89.37
C GLU A 213 50.36 112.91 -88.12
N ILE A 214 50.12 112.26 -86.97
CA ILE A 214 50.79 112.56 -85.70
C ILE A 214 52.17 111.87 -85.67
N PRO A 215 53.29 112.60 -85.53
CA PRO A 215 54.61 112.00 -85.43
C PRO A 215 54.67 110.98 -84.29
N LYS A 216 55.14 109.76 -84.59
CA LYS A 216 55.19 108.63 -83.65
C LYS A 216 55.98 108.91 -82.35
N LEU A 217 56.84 109.93 -82.36
CA LEU A 217 57.56 110.43 -81.18
C LEU A 217 56.60 110.81 -80.04
N TYR A 218 55.41 111.34 -80.32
CA TYR A 218 54.42 111.71 -79.30
C TYR A 218 53.60 110.52 -78.74
N LEU A 219 53.70 109.34 -79.36
CA LEU A 219 53.03 108.10 -78.92
C LEU A 219 53.96 107.17 -78.13
N LEU A 220 55.21 107.57 -77.92
CA LEU A 220 56.17 106.83 -77.10
C LEU A 220 55.85 107.03 -75.61
N GLN A 221 55.81 105.93 -74.86
CA GLN A 221 55.38 105.89 -73.45
C GLN A 221 56.35 106.60 -72.48
N ASN A 222 57.53 106.97 -72.97
CA ASN A 222 58.69 107.54 -72.28
C ASN A 222 59.18 108.83 -72.97
N PHE A 223 58.23 109.68 -73.39
CA PHE A 223 58.51 111.01 -73.92
C PHE A 223 59.12 111.90 -72.84
N ASP A 224 60.38 112.27 -72.99
CA ASP A 224 61.10 113.12 -72.05
C ASP A 224 61.82 114.27 -72.78
N LEU A 225 61.54 115.50 -72.35
CA LEU A 225 62.06 116.74 -72.95
C LEU A 225 63.47 117.08 -72.48
N GLU A 226 63.97 116.37 -71.48
CA GLU A 226 65.29 116.61 -70.88
C GLU A 226 66.46 116.14 -71.77
N HIS A 227 66.20 115.25 -72.72
CA HIS A 227 67.22 114.76 -73.64
C HIS A 227 67.41 115.75 -74.80
N THR A 228 68.63 116.23 -74.97
CA THR A 228 68.99 117.24 -75.97
C THR A 228 68.57 116.86 -77.41
N ASP A 229 68.58 115.56 -77.74
CA ASP A 229 68.19 115.08 -79.08
C ASP A 229 66.67 115.10 -79.31
N THR A 230 65.86 114.72 -78.32
CA THR A 230 64.39 114.84 -78.41
C THR A 230 63.98 116.31 -78.38
N PHE A 231 64.62 117.14 -77.55
CA PHE A 231 64.36 118.58 -77.52
C PHE A 231 64.67 119.23 -78.88
N ASN A 232 65.81 118.93 -79.50
CA ASN A 232 66.16 119.47 -80.82
C ASN A 232 65.25 118.97 -81.94
N SER A 233 64.69 117.77 -81.81
CA SER A 233 63.70 117.24 -82.76
C SER A 233 62.32 117.90 -82.63
N VAL A 234 61.96 118.38 -81.43
CA VAL A 234 60.71 119.10 -81.12
C VAL A 234 60.86 120.62 -81.37
N PHE A 235 62.07 121.17 -81.15
CA PHE A 235 62.45 122.56 -81.38
C PHE A 235 63.78 122.65 -82.16
N PRO A 236 63.76 122.68 -83.50
CA PRO A 236 64.98 122.82 -84.29
C PRO A 236 65.60 124.22 -84.10
N TRP A 237 66.71 124.31 -83.34
CA TRP A 237 67.47 125.54 -83.13
C TRP A 237 68.08 126.14 -84.41
N SER A 238 68.09 125.39 -85.52
CA SER A 238 68.49 125.85 -86.85
C SER A 238 67.60 126.94 -87.47
N MET A 239 66.47 127.27 -86.83
CA MET A 239 65.62 128.41 -87.21
C MET A 239 65.77 129.63 -86.28
N ILE A 240 66.70 129.60 -85.32
CA ILE A 240 66.81 130.64 -84.27
C ILE A 240 68.14 131.40 -84.31
N GLU A 241 69.26 130.83 -84.76
CA GLU A 241 70.53 131.57 -84.81
C GLU A 241 71.29 131.44 -86.14
N ASP A 242 71.17 132.49 -86.97
CA ASP A 242 72.34 133.06 -87.64
C ASP A 242 72.26 134.60 -87.56
N SER A 243 73.40 135.20 -87.28
CA SER A 243 73.65 136.51 -86.64
C SER A 243 72.85 137.75 -87.11
N LYS A 244 72.61 138.68 -86.16
CA LYS A 244 72.64 140.14 -86.47
C LYS A 244 73.88 140.39 -87.35
N LYS A 245 73.75 141.00 -88.52
CA LYS A 245 72.93 142.18 -88.78
C LYS A 245 71.99 142.02 -89.99
N SER A 246 70.73 141.60 -89.74
CA SER A 246 69.47 142.34 -90.02
C SER A 246 68.22 141.42 -89.93
N SER A 247 67.43 141.52 -88.83
CA SER A 247 66.01 141.07 -88.59
C SER A 247 65.53 139.66 -89.07
N PRO A 248 64.30 139.15 -88.76
CA PRO A 248 63.45 139.07 -87.55
C PRO A 248 63.11 137.60 -87.11
N GLY A 249 62.76 137.31 -85.84
CA GLY A 249 62.60 135.92 -85.30
C GLY A 249 61.33 135.57 -84.50
N HIS A 250 60.13 136.05 -84.90
CA HIS A 250 58.89 135.87 -84.09
C HIS A 250 57.73 135.08 -84.74
N GLN A 251 57.87 134.55 -85.96
CA GLN A 251 56.76 133.82 -86.61
C GLN A 251 56.77 132.29 -86.40
N SER A 252 57.88 131.70 -85.97
CA SER A 252 58.04 130.24 -85.93
C SER A 252 57.34 129.53 -84.75
N SER A 253 57.17 130.18 -83.60
CA SER A 253 56.60 129.53 -82.40
C SER A 253 55.08 129.34 -82.45
N LYS A 254 54.33 130.26 -83.08
CA LYS A 254 52.85 130.17 -83.18
C LYS A 254 52.38 128.98 -84.03
N LEU A 255 53.08 128.69 -85.13
CA LEU A 255 52.75 127.57 -86.03
C LEU A 255 52.91 126.20 -85.36
N LEU A 256 53.84 126.06 -84.41
CA LEU A 256 54.02 124.80 -83.68
C LEU A 256 52.86 124.53 -82.73
N GLN A 257 52.37 125.56 -82.05
CA GLN A 257 51.28 125.43 -81.08
C GLN A 257 49.96 124.99 -81.74
N GLU A 258 49.62 125.55 -82.90
CA GLU A 258 48.41 125.14 -83.64
C GLU A 258 48.45 123.67 -84.07
N LYS A 259 49.61 123.17 -84.50
CA LYS A 259 49.75 121.75 -84.88
C LYS A 259 49.54 120.80 -83.71
N LEU A 260 50.05 121.13 -82.52
CA LEU A 260 49.87 120.30 -81.32
C LEU A 260 48.41 120.27 -80.86
N SER A 261 47.68 121.38 -80.92
CA SER A 261 46.25 121.41 -80.61
C SER A 261 45.45 120.50 -81.55
N HIS A 262 45.75 120.51 -82.85
CA HIS A 262 45.04 119.67 -83.82
C HIS A 262 45.19 118.17 -83.53
N TYR A 263 46.37 117.73 -83.10
CA TYR A 263 46.61 116.33 -82.74
C TYR A 263 45.81 115.86 -81.52
N LEU A 264 45.55 116.76 -80.55
CA LEU A 264 44.82 116.43 -79.33
C LEU A 264 43.33 116.16 -79.63
N ASP A 265 42.71 117.00 -80.46
CA ASP A 265 41.29 116.84 -80.86
C ASP A 265 41.03 115.49 -81.55
N ILE A 266 41.97 115.03 -82.40
CA ILE A 266 41.86 113.74 -83.09
C ILE A 266 41.80 112.57 -82.08
N ILE A 267 42.57 112.64 -80.99
CA ILE A 267 42.62 111.58 -79.96
C ILE A 267 41.33 111.53 -79.15
N GLU A 268 40.78 112.69 -78.76
CA GLU A 268 39.57 112.75 -77.93
C GLU A 268 38.36 112.13 -78.63
N VAL A 269 38.15 112.45 -79.90
CA VAL A 269 37.06 111.88 -80.71
C VAL A 269 37.17 110.35 -80.81
N HIS A 270 38.40 109.85 -80.92
CA HIS A 270 38.66 108.42 -81.05
C HIS A 270 38.37 107.63 -79.78
N ILE A 271 38.74 108.16 -78.62
CA ILE A 271 38.49 107.51 -77.32
C ILE A 271 36.98 107.46 -77.03
N ALA A 272 36.25 108.55 -77.29
CA ALA A 272 34.81 108.61 -77.04
C ALA A 272 34.03 107.53 -77.83
N ARG A 273 34.42 107.26 -79.08
CA ARG A 273 33.79 106.23 -79.92
C ARG A 273 34.02 104.80 -79.43
N GLN A 274 35.23 104.47 -78.96
CA GLN A 274 35.49 103.11 -78.46
C GLN A 274 34.74 102.79 -77.18
N ILE A 275 34.58 103.76 -76.28
CA ILE A 275 33.85 103.55 -75.03
C ILE A 275 32.37 103.27 -75.29
N SER A 276 31.74 103.98 -76.23
CA SER A 276 30.33 103.79 -76.55
C SER A 276 30.02 102.37 -77.07
N THR A 277 30.83 101.84 -77.99
CA THR A 277 30.56 100.55 -78.65
C THR A 277 30.68 99.32 -77.74
N LYS A 278 31.38 99.40 -76.60
CA LYS A 278 31.60 98.23 -75.72
C LYS A 278 30.69 98.17 -74.48
N SER A 279 29.82 99.15 -74.27
CA SER A 279 29.03 99.27 -73.03
C SER A 279 27.86 98.25 -72.91
N ASP A 280 27.14 97.95 -73.99
CA ASP A 280 25.94 97.09 -73.94
C ASP A 280 26.21 95.63 -73.56
N ALA A 281 27.30 95.05 -74.08
CA ALA A 281 27.66 93.65 -73.82
C ALA A 281 27.98 93.40 -72.33
N PHE A 282 28.50 94.41 -71.63
CA PHE A 282 28.83 94.33 -70.21
C PHE A 282 27.57 94.18 -69.34
N PHE A 283 26.52 94.96 -69.62
CA PHE A 283 25.29 94.94 -68.82
C PHE A 283 24.48 93.65 -69.00
N GLN A 284 24.47 93.04 -70.19
CA GLN A 284 23.82 91.73 -70.40
C GLN A 284 24.50 90.61 -69.59
N ALA A 285 25.83 90.58 -69.56
CA ALA A 285 26.57 89.59 -68.78
C ALA A 285 26.26 89.73 -67.28
N MET A 286 26.19 90.96 -66.76
CA MET A 286 25.90 91.25 -65.36
C MET A 286 24.49 90.77 -64.95
N SER A 287 23.47 91.03 -65.77
CA SER A 287 22.09 90.57 -65.47
C SER A 287 21.97 89.04 -65.45
N SER A 288 22.71 88.33 -66.30
CA SER A 288 22.73 86.86 -66.30
C SER A 288 23.40 86.26 -65.06
N HIS A 289 24.43 86.94 -64.54
CA HIS A 289 25.12 86.55 -63.31
C HIS A 289 24.20 86.68 -62.10
N ASP A 290 23.48 87.81 -61.99
CA ASP A 290 22.51 88.05 -60.92
C ASP A 290 21.40 86.99 -60.92
N LYS A 291 20.90 86.62 -62.12
CA LYS A 291 19.88 85.58 -62.29
C LYS A 291 20.36 84.21 -61.77
N LEU A 292 21.57 83.80 -62.16
CA LEU A 292 22.18 82.54 -61.72
C LEU A 292 22.43 82.52 -60.20
N GLN A 293 22.83 83.65 -59.63
CA GLN A 293 23.04 83.79 -58.19
C GLN A 293 21.70 83.63 -57.43
N GLU A 294 20.62 84.22 -57.95
CA GLU A 294 19.27 84.07 -57.38
C GLU A 294 18.79 82.60 -57.40
N ASP A 295 18.94 81.91 -58.53
CA ASP A 295 18.52 80.51 -58.67
C ASP A 295 19.39 79.56 -57.83
N MET A 296 20.69 79.83 -57.71
CA MET A 296 21.58 79.06 -56.83
C MET A 296 21.19 79.23 -55.36
N MET A 297 20.84 80.44 -54.93
CA MET A 297 20.34 80.68 -53.57
C MET A 297 19.04 79.90 -53.28
N LYS A 298 18.06 79.94 -54.20
CA LYS A 298 16.80 79.19 -54.08
C LYS A 298 17.03 77.67 -54.02
N THR A 299 17.96 77.16 -54.80
CA THR A 299 18.29 75.73 -54.83
C THR A 299 18.98 75.29 -53.53
N CYS A 300 19.93 76.07 -53.04
CA CYS A 300 20.57 75.84 -51.74
C CYS A 300 19.55 75.86 -50.59
N GLN A 301 18.58 76.78 -50.63
CA GLN A 301 17.51 76.85 -49.63
C GLN A 301 16.60 75.62 -49.69
N SER A 302 16.23 75.17 -50.88
CA SER A 302 15.43 73.95 -51.08
C SER A 302 16.15 72.69 -50.60
N ILE A 303 17.46 72.57 -50.84
CA ILE A 303 18.28 71.44 -50.35
C ILE A 303 18.37 71.46 -48.81
N LYS A 304 18.54 72.64 -48.19
CA LYS A 304 18.53 72.77 -46.73
C LYS A 304 17.19 72.34 -46.14
N GLN A 305 16.07 72.77 -46.74
CA GLN A 305 14.74 72.37 -46.31
C GLN A 305 14.50 70.86 -46.47
N LEU A 306 14.94 70.26 -47.59
CA LEU A 306 14.81 68.82 -47.81
C LEU A 306 15.61 68.02 -46.79
N ARG A 307 16.87 68.40 -46.52
CA ARG A 307 17.69 67.75 -45.48
C ARG A 307 17.04 67.83 -44.10
N HIS A 308 16.44 68.97 -43.77
CA HIS A 308 15.74 69.12 -42.50
C HIS A 308 14.49 68.22 -42.42
N LYS A 309 13.69 68.13 -43.49
CA LYS A 309 12.55 67.21 -43.56
C LYS A 309 12.97 65.75 -43.45
N VAL A 310 14.05 65.34 -44.10
CA VAL A 310 14.59 63.98 -44.00
C VAL A 310 15.06 63.67 -42.58
N GLN A 311 15.73 64.61 -41.90
CA GLN A 311 16.10 64.45 -40.49
C GLN A 311 14.88 64.32 -39.58
N GLN A 312 13.83 65.11 -39.80
CA GLN A 312 12.58 64.98 -39.05
C GLN A 312 11.92 63.62 -39.28
N ILE A 313 11.93 63.12 -40.52
CA ILE A 313 11.40 61.78 -40.84
C ILE A 313 12.21 60.68 -40.15
N ASP A 314 13.54 60.77 -40.12
CA ASP A 314 14.40 59.81 -39.43
C ASP A 314 14.15 59.78 -37.91
N GLU A 315 14.03 60.96 -37.28
CA GLU A 315 13.71 61.07 -35.85
C GLU A 315 12.32 60.49 -35.51
N VAL A 316 11.31 60.79 -36.32
CA VAL A 316 9.93 60.37 -36.03
C VAL A 316 9.67 58.91 -36.43
N LEU A 317 10.00 58.52 -37.66
CA LEU A 317 9.65 57.19 -38.19
C LEU A 317 10.67 56.12 -37.80
N ALA A 318 11.97 56.39 -37.84
CA ALA A 318 12.97 55.36 -37.53
C ALA A 318 13.24 55.29 -36.02
N LYS A 319 13.66 56.39 -35.40
CA LYS A 319 14.00 56.40 -33.95
C LYS A 319 12.75 56.32 -33.07
N GLY A 320 11.68 57.03 -33.44
CA GLY A 320 10.40 56.99 -32.72
C GLY A 320 9.79 55.59 -32.67
N SER A 321 9.69 54.89 -33.82
CA SER A 321 9.13 53.53 -33.87
C SER A 321 10.00 52.51 -33.11
N LEU A 322 11.33 52.59 -33.22
CA LEU A 322 12.24 51.76 -32.43
C LEU A 322 12.11 52.00 -30.93
N LYS A 323 11.89 53.25 -30.50
CA LYS A 323 11.65 53.58 -29.10
C LYS A 323 10.32 53.01 -28.60
N VAL A 324 9.27 53.03 -29.42
CA VAL A 324 7.98 52.40 -29.10
C VAL A 324 8.11 50.89 -28.93
N ILE A 325 8.86 50.20 -29.80
CA ILE A 325 9.11 48.76 -29.67
C ILE A 325 9.88 48.45 -28.38
N LYS A 326 10.93 49.22 -28.06
CA LYS A 326 11.67 49.08 -26.79
C LYS A 326 10.79 49.31 -25.57
N LEU A 327 9.93 50.33 -25.60
CA LEU A 327 8.98 50.61 -24.51
C LEU A 327 7.91 49.51 -24.39
N GLN A 328 7.45 48.94 -25.49
CA GLN A 328 6.50 47.82 -25.49
C GLN A 328 7.13 46.55 -24.91
N GLN A 329 8.40 46.29 -25.22
CA GLN A 329 9.14 45.18 -24.63
C GLN A 329 9.37 45.41 -23.13
N ALA A 330 9.75 46.62 -22.71
CA ALA A 330 9.87 46.98 -21.30
C ALA A 330 8.53 46.82 -20.57
N ARG A 331 7.42 47.29 -21.15
CA ARG A 331 6.08 47.10 -20.61
C ARG A 331 5.73 45.63 -20.45
N ARG A 332 6.01 44.79 -21.46
CA ARG A 332 5.78 43.34 -21.38
C ARG A 332 6.58 42.70 -20.25
N ASN A 333 7.85 43.08 -20.11
CA ASN A 333 8.69 42.60 -19.02
C ASN A 333 8.16 43.05 -17.65
N HIS A 334 7.69 44.30 -17.52
CA HIS A 334 7.08 44.79 -16.28
C HIS A 334 5.76 44.10 -15.95
N ILE A 335 4.94 43.76 -16.95
CA ILE A 335 3.70 42.99 -16.74
C ILE A 335 4.04 41.58 -16.24
N ASN A 336 4.97 40.88 -16.91
CA ASN A 336 5.39 39.55 -16.47
C ASN A 336 5.97 39.58 -15.03
N LEU A 337 6.76 40.61 -14.72
CA LEU A 337 7.30 40.79 -13.36
C LEU A 337 6.19 41.04 -12.34
N TYR A 338 5.20 41.88 -12.68
CA TYR A 338 4.05 42.16 -11.83
C TYR A 338 3.21 40.90 -11.57
N GLU A 339 2.94 40.09 -12.60
CA GLU A 339 2.21 38.82 -12.47
C GLU A 339 2.94 37.86 -11.52
N LYS A 340 4.26 37.70 -11.68
CA LYS A 340 5.06 36.87 -10.77
C LYS A 340 5.05 37.42 -9.34
N LEU A 341 5.20 38.73 -9.15
CA LEU A 341 5.10 39.36 -7.81
C LEU A 341 3.71 39.18 -7.18
N LYS A 342 2.64 39.23 -7.97
CA LYS A 342 1.27 38.97 -7.49
C LYS A 342 1.12 37.53 -7.00
N MET A 343 1.63 36.55 -7.74
CA MET A 343 1.63 35.14 -7.31
C MET A 343 2.48 34.93 -6.04
N MET A 344 3.61 35.64 -5.90
CA MET A 344 4.41 35.59 -4.67
C MET A 344 3.66 36.18 -3.47
N ALA A 345 2.85 37.22 -3.68
CA ALA A 345 2.03 37.83 -2.64
C ALA A 345 0.88 36.90 -2.20
N THR A 346 0.24 36.18 -3.13
CA THR A 346 -0.81 35.20 -2.77
C THR A 346 -0.23 34.04 -1.97
N VAL A 347 0.94 33.52 -2.38
CA VAL A 347 1.66 32.46 -1.65
C VAL A 347 2.07 32.91 -0.24
N HIS A 348 2.46 34.18 -0.05
CA HIS A 348 2.74 34.70 1.29
C HIS A 348 1.48 34.81 2.16
N GLN A 349 0.32 35.08 1.57
CA GLN A 349 -0.96 35.17 2.29
C GLN A 349 -1.53 33.80 2.67
N THR A 350 -1.08 32.69 2.05
CA THR A 350 -1.65 31.37 2.35
C THR A 350 -1.28 30.87 3.74
N GLN A 351 -0.05 31.12 4.22
CA GLN A 351 0.38 30.70 5.56
C GLN A 351 -0.50 31.24 6.71
N PRO A 352 -0.77 32.55 6.84
CA PRO A 352 -1.67 33.06 7.90
C PRO A 352 -3.13 32.62 7.69
N THR A 353 -3.55 32.39 6.45
CA THR A 353 -4.90 31.90 6.15
C THR A 353 -5.07 30.44 6.59
N ILE A 354 -4.07 29.58 6.36
CA ILE A 354 -4.05 28.20 6.86
C ILE A 354 -4.13 28.21 8.39
N GLN A 355 -3.33 29.04 9.07
CA GLN A 355 -3.38 29.14 10.54
C GLN A 355 -4.76 29.58 11.06
N LEU A 356 -5.45 30.49 10.37
CA LEU A 356 -6.80 30.89 10.71
C LEU A 356 -7.79 29.71 10.54
N LEU A 357 -7.73 29.00 9.42
CA LEU A 357 -8.60 27.83 9.15
C LEU A 357 -8.39 26.70 10.16
N LEU A 358 -7.15 26.50 10.62
CA LEU A 358 -6.84 25.56 11.70
C LEU A 358 -7.44 26.00 13.04
N SER A 359 -7.51 27.30 13.32
CA SER A 359 -8.15 27.80 14.54
C SER A 359 -9.67 27.69 14.52
N THR A 360 -10.28 27.62 13.33
CA THR A 360 -11.73 27.44 13.14
C THR A 360 -12.14 25.98 12.90
N ASN A 361 -11.20 25.03 12.99
CA ASN A 361 -11.38 23.59 12.69
C ASN A 361 -11.88 23.29 11.26
N GLU A 362 -11.62 24.17 10.29
CA GLU A 362 -11.96 23.97 8.88
C GLU A 362 -10.81 23.29 8.13
N PHE A 363 -10.62 21.98 8.39
CA PHE A 363 -9.49 21.22 7.84
C PHE A 363 -9.55 21.03 6.32
N VAL A 364 -10.75 20.87 5.74
CA VAL A 364 -10.94 20.66 4.29
C VAL A 364 -10.44 21.86 3.49
N GLY A 365 -10.90 23.07 3.85
CA GLY A 365 -10.46 24.30 3.20
C GLY A 365 -8.97 24.57 3.38
N ALA A 366 -8.38 24.16 4.50
CA ALA A 366 -6.93 24.27 4.73
C ALA A 366 -6.14 23.33 3.80
N LEU A 367 -6.60 22.08 3.61
CA LEU A 367 -5.96 21.11 2.73
C LEU A 367 -6.07 21.52 1.24
N ASP A 368 -7.22 22.02 0.81
CA ASP A 368 -7.38 22.56 -0.55
C ASP A 368 -6.46 23.74 -0.81
N LEU A 369 -6.33 24.64 0.16
CA LEU A 369 -5.42 25.78 0.06
C LEU A 369 -3.95 25.33 0.03
N ILE A 370 -3.58 24.29 0.78
CA ILE A 370 -2.24 23.69 0.74
C ILE A 370 -1.97 23.07 -0.64
N SER A 371 -2.89 22.25 -1.14
CA SER A 371 -2.77 21.57 -2.45
C SER A 371 -2.64 22.58 -3.59
N THR A 372 -3.52 23.57 -3.65
CA THR A 372 -3.46 24.65 -4.65
C THR A 372 -2.18 25.48 -4.53
N THR A 373 -1.68 25.74 -3.32
CA THR A 373 -0.40 26.45 -3.12
C THR A 373 0.79 25.60 -3.57
N GLN A 374 0.79 24.30 -3.30
CA GLN A 374 1.83 23.37 -3.77
C GLN A 374 1.84 23.27 -5.30
N GLU A 375 0.66 23.22 -5.94
CA GLU A 375 0.53 23.23 -7.40
C GLU A 375 1.12 24.52 -8.00
N VAL A 376 0.73 25.69 -7.47
CA VAL A 376 1.25 27.00 -7.88
C VAL A 376 2.78 27.11 -7.72
N LEU A 377 3.34 26.57 -6.62
CA LEU A 377 4.78 26.52 -6.41
C LEU A 377 5.50 25.64 -7.46
N SER A 378 4.89 24.52 -7.84
CA SER A 378 5.48 23.55 -8.78
C SER A 378 5.44 24.00 -10.24
N GLN A 379 4.34 24.64 -10.68
CA GLN A 379 4.12 25.01 -12.08
C GLN A 379 4.66 26.41 -12.42
N GLU A 380 4.42 27.41 -11.55
CA GLU A 380 4.61 28.82 -11.90
C GLU A 380 5.85 29.48 -11.26
N LEU A 381 6.38 28.94 -10.16
CA LEU A 381 7.51 29.51 -9.42
C LEU A 381 8.79 28.64 -9.36
N PRO A 382 9.08 27.69 -10.28
CA PRO A 382 10.31 26.90 -10.21
C PRO A 382 11.53 27.80 -10.40
N GLY A 383 12.38 27.91 -9.36
CA GLY A 383 13.64 28.68 -9.38
C GLY A 383 13.68 29.89 -8.44
N VAL A 384 12.59 30.25 -7.76
CA VAL A 384 12.62 31.31 -6.74
C VAL A 384 13.20 30.77 -5.43
N HIS A 385 14.45 31.12 -5.14
CA HIS A 385 15.17 30.61 -3.96
C HIS A 385 14.49 30.90 -2.62
N SER A 386 13.76 32.01 -2.48
CA SER A 386 13.07 32.39 -1.25
C SER A 386 11.98 31.39 -0.80
N PHE A 387 11.38 30.62 -1.74
CA PHE A 387 10.32 29.67 -1.44
C PHE A 387 10.77 28.21 -1.40
N ARG A 388 12.09 27.96 -1.44
CA ARG A 388 12.65 26.60 -1.43
C ARG A 388 12.16 25.74 -0.27
N HIS A 389 11.95 26.34 0.90
CA HIS A 389 11.51 25.66 2.12
C HIS A 389 10.00 25.70 2.33
N LEU A 390 9.26 26.46 1.53
CA LEU A 390 7.82 26.60 1.71
C LEU A 390 7.08 25.31 1.34
N GLY A 391 7.53 24.60 0.29
CA GLY A 391 6.96 23.29 -0.07
C GLY A 391 7.10 22.27 1.07
N SER A 392 8.27 22.20 1.71
CA SER A 392 8.47 21.34 2.89
C SER A 392 7.64 21.79 4.09
N GLN A 393 7.50 23.10 4.32
CA GLN A 393 6.66 23.62 5.42
C GLN A 393 5.18 23.32 5.20
N LEU A 394 4.68 23.41 3.97
CA LEU A 394 3.30 23.06 3.64
C LEU A 394 3.05 21.56 3.84
N ALA A 395 4.01 20.70 3.47
CA ALA A 395 3.94 19.27 3.75
C ALA A 395 4.00 18.97 5.27
N GLU A 396 4.80 19.71 6.05
CA GLU A 396 4.79 19.60 7.52
C GLU A 396 3.44 20.05 8.13
N MET A 397 2.83 21.11 7.59
CA MET A 397 1.49 21.55 8.00
C MET A 397 0.41 20.52 7.65
N GLU A 398 0.51 19.87 6.49
CA GLU A 398 -0.36 18.75 6.10
C GLU A 398 -0.23 17.57 7.07
N ASN A 399 1.00 17.16 7.41
CA ASN A 399 1.24 16.12 8.42
C ASN A 399 0.74 16.52 9.82
N LEU A 400 0.78 17.82 10.16
CA LEU A 400 0.23 18.32 11.42
C LEU A 400 -1.30 18.21 11.43
N ILE A 401 -1.96 18.59 10.33
CA ILE A 401 -3.42 18.42 10.16
C ILE A 401 -3.80 16.96 10.30
N GLU A 402 -3.03 16.05 9.68
CA GLU A 402 -3.26 14.60 9.79
C GLU A 402 -3.22 14.15 11.26
N LYS A 403 -2.21 14.56 12.03
CA LYS A 403 -2.10 14.23 13.46
C LYS A 403 -3.24 14.83 14.28
N MET A 404 -3.62 16.08 14.02
CA MET A 404 -4.74 16.73 14.72
C MET A 404 -6.06 16.01 14.44
N LEU A 405 -6.33 15.64 13.19
CA LEU A 405 -7.51 14.87 12.80
C LEU A 405 -7.51 13.48 13.44
N GLN A 406 -6.36 12.79 13.48
CA GLN A 406 -6.23 11.50 14.16
C GLN A 406 -6.52 11.61 15.66
N GLU A 407 -5.99 12.63 16.34
CA GLU A 407 -6.24 12.87 17.76
C GLU A 407 -7.71 13.20 18.03
N ASP A 408 -8.32 14.06 17.22
CA ASP A 408 -9.72 14.44 17.40
C ASP A 408 -10.67 13.29 17.06
N PHE A 409 -10.35 12.50 16.03
CA PHE A 409 -11.05 11.26 15.72
C PHE A 409 -10.94 10.26 16.88
N ALA A 410 -9.75 10.06 17.43
CA ALA A 410 -9.55 9.18 18.59
C ALA A 410 -10.30 9.68 19.84
N LYS A 411 -10.36 11.00 20.08
CA LYS A 411 -11.15 11.60 21.17
C LYS A 411 -12.66 11.37 20.96
N CYS A 412 -13.15 11.56 19.74
CA CYS A 412 -14.56 11.32 19.40
C CYS A 412 -14.95 9.85 19.61
N ILE A 413 -14.13 8.91 19.13
CA ILE A 413 -14.33 7.47 19.37
C ILE A 413 -14.29 7.16 20.86
N SER A 414 -13.29 7.68 21.56
CA SER A 414 -13.16 7.43 23.01
C SER A 414 -14.37 7.98 23.76
N SER A 415 -14.87 9.15 23.38
CA SER A 415 -16.07 9.75 23.98
C SER A 415 -17.35 8.95 23.68
N ASP A 416 -17.50 8.43 22.45
CA ASP A 416 -18.69 7.66 22.06
C ASP A 416 -18.69 6.24 22.67
N LEU A 417 -17.53 5.58 22.68
CA LEU A 417 -17.37 4.28 23.33
C LEU A 417 -17.55 4.39 24.86
N ASN A 418 -17.06 5.46 25.49
CA ASN A 418 -17.22 5.70 26.93
C ASN A 418 -18.59 6.28 27.31
N ARG A 419 -19.50 6.50 26.35
CA ARG A 419 -20.84 6.97 26.66
C ARG A 419 -21.54 6.00 27.63
N PRO A 420 -22.14 6.46 28.75
CA PRO A 420 -22.80 5.56 29.67
C PRO A 420 -23.92 4.75 28.98
N VAL A 421 -24.09 3.50 29.40
CA VAL A 421 -24.92 2.47 28.73
C VAL A 421 -26.42 2.61 29.05
N THR A 422 -26.88 3.84 29.37
CA THR A 422 -28.25 4.27 29.73
C THR A 422 -28.55 4.30 31.24
N ASP A 423 -29.24 5.37 31.65
CA ASP A 423 -29.81 5.62 32.97
C ASP A 423 -30.76 4.50 33.41
N THR A 424 -30.34 3.62 34.32
CA THR A 424 -31.20 3.06 35.39
C THR A 424 -30.44 2.08 36.27
N ILE A 425 -30.42 2.42 37.57
CA ILE A 425 -30.04 1.64 38.76
C ILE A 425 -28.57 1.79 39.18
N PRO A 426 -28.27 2.65 40.18
CA PRO A 426 -26.97 2.67 40.82
C PRO A 426 -26.85 1.44 41.73
N LEU A 427 -26.01 0.48 41.34
CA LEU A 427 -25.50 -0.53 42.27
C LEU A 427 -23.98 -0.59 42.16
N LEU A 428 -23.35 -0.10 43.22
CA LEU A 428 -21.92 0.07 43.47
C LEU A 428 -21.14 0.73 42.32
N GLU A 429 -21.03 2.06 42.43
CA GLU A 429 -20.06 2.92 41.75
C GLU A 429 -19.75 2.49 40.31
N GLU A 430 -20.60 2.90 39.38
CA GLU A 430 -20.39 2.72 37.93
C GLU A 430 -19.01 3.24 37.49
N GLU A 431 -18.47 4.26 38.17
CA GLU A 431 -17.10 4.75 37.97
C GLU A 431 -16.03 3.72 38.34
N LYS A 432 -16.25 2.92 39.39
CA LYS A 432 -15.42 1.74 39.67
C LYS A 432 -15.61 0.70 38.59
N LEU A 433 -16.82 0.37 38.15
CA LEU A 433 -17.04 -0.70 37.14
C LEU A 433 -16.45 -0.39 35.76
N VAL A 434 -16.39 0.89 35.39
CA VAL A 434 -15.68 1.36 34.19
C VAL A 434 -14.16 1.33 34.42
N SER A 435 -13.64 1.82 35.54
CA SER A 435 -12.23 1.61 35.94
C SER A 435 -11.85 0.11 36.00
N LEU A 436 -12.77 -0.76 36.39
CA LEU A 436 -12.62 -2.21 36.56
C LEU A 436 -12.45 -2.99 35.24
N VAL A 437 -12.88 -2.43 34.10
CA VAL A 437 -12.70 -3.03 32.77
C VAL A 437 -11.46 -2.46 32.05
N PHE A 438 -11.10 -1.20 32.35
CA PHE A 438 -10.06 -0.46 31.63
C PHE A 438 -8.73 -0.29 32.38
N ASP A 439 -8.66 -0.43 33.72
CA ASP A 439 -7.40 -0.37 34.47
C ASP A 439 -6.71 -1.74 34.62
N ASP A 440 -5.39 -1.76 34.47
CA ASP A 440 -4.55 -2.98 34.55
C ASP A 440 -4.27 -3.47 35.99
N ASN A 441 -4.81 -2.80 37.01
CA ASN A 441 -4.66 -3.18 38.43
C ASN A 441 -5.66 -4.28 38.86
N VAL A 442 -5.58 -5.43 38.21
CA VAL A 442 -6.45 -6.62 38.40
C VAL A 442 -6.30 -7.26 39.80
N THR A 443 -5.27 -6.88 40.58
CA THR A 443 -4.97 -7.49 41.89
C THR A 443 -5.99 -7.12 42.98
N SER A 444 -6.38 -5.84 43.09
CA SER A 444 -7.37 -5.39 44.10
C SER A 444 -8.78 -5.89 43.82
N LEU A 445 -9.16 -6.00 42.53
CA LEU A 445 -10.46 -6.51 42.14
C LEU A 445 -10.58 -8.02 42.37
N GLY A 446 -9.52 -8.78 42.06
CA GLY A 446 -9.49 -10.21 42.32
C GLY A 446 -9.83 -10.52 43.78
N ASP A 447 -9.34 -9.69 44.72
CA ASP A 447 -9.60 -9.85 46.15
C ASP A 447 -11.03 -9.46 46.55
N GLN A 448 -11.62 -8.43 45.94
CA GLN A 448 -13.04 -8.08 46.17
C GLN A 448 -13.99 -9.11 45.55
N MET A 449 -13.68 -9.62 44.36
CA MET A 449 -14.45 -10.68 43.71
C MET A 449 -14.39 -11.99 44.49
N ARG A 450 -13.35 -12.24 45.29
CA ARG A 450 -13.25 -13.41 46.19
C ARG A 450 -14.29 -13.39 47.32
N MET A 451 -14.72 -12.22 47.77
CA MET A 451 -15.68 -12.07 48.87
C MET A 451 -17.15 -12.24 48.44
N LEU A 452 -17.43 -12.35 47.15
CA LEU A 452 -18.80 -12.50 46.63
C LEU A 452 -19.30 -13.94 46.72
N ASP A 453 -20.59 -14.09 47.02
CA ASP A 453 -21.29 -15.38 46.91
C ASP A 453 -21.53 -15.77 45.44
N TYR A 454 -21.81 -17.05 45.18
CA TYR A 454 -22.05 -17.55 43.81
C TYR A 454 -23.10 -16.73 43.06
N LYS A 455 -24.25 -16.45 43.69
CA LYS A 455 -25.35 -15.68 43.07
C LYS A 455 -24.91 -14.26 42.70
N GLN A 456 -24.27 -13.56 43.64
CA GLN A 456 -23.80 -12.19 43.44
C GLN A 456 -22.72 -12.13 42.35
N TRP A 457 -21.80 -13.09 42.35
CA TRP A 457 -20.75 -13.18 41.34
C TRP A 457 -21.32 -13.50 39.95
N MET A 458 -22.31 -14.40 39.84
CA MET A 458 -22.98 -14.69 38.58
C MET A 458 -23.76 -13.49 38.04
N GLU A 459 -24.47 -12.75 38.90
CA GLU A 459 -25.13 -11.50 38.50
C GLU A 459 -24.13 -10.47 37.99
N LEU A 460 -23.00 -10.31 38.66
CA LEU A 460 -21.90 -9.45 38.21
C LEU A 460 -21.36 -9.90 36.86
N LEU A 461 -21.14 -11.20 36.66
CA LEU A 461 -20.66 -11.76 35.38
C LEU A 461 -21.65 -11.48 34.24
N CYS A 462 -22.95 -11.70 34.46
CA CYS A 462 -23.99 -11.39 33.48
C CYS A 462 -24.02 -9.90 33.12
N LYS A 463 -23.85 -9.00 34.11
CA LYS A 463 -23.77 -7.55 33.88
C LYS A 463 -22.52 -7.18 33.08
N ILE A 464 -21.36 -7.77 33.40
CA ILE A 464 -20.12 -7.56 32.64
C ILE A 464 -20.31 -8.01 31.18
N PHE A 465 -20.86 -9.20 30.94
CA PHE A 465 -21.13 -9.69 29.59
C PHE A 465 -22.11 -8.79 28.83
N SER A 466 -23.17 -8.32 29.48
CA SER A 466 -24.13 -7.40 28.87
C SER A 466 -23.48 -6.07 28.47
N ASN A 467 -22.67 -5.48 29.36
CA ASN A 467 -21.96 -4.23 29.10
C ASN A 467 -20.93 -4.39 27.98
N LEU A 468 -20.14 -5.48 27.99
CA LEU A 468 -19.18 -5.76 26.93
C LEU A 468 -19.86 -6.01 25.58
N LEU A 469 -21.01 -6.68 25.56
CA LEU A 469 -21.78 -6.88 24.34
C LEU A 469 -22.31 -5.56 23.77
N ILE A 470 -22.73 -4.62 24.63
CA ILE A 470 -23.17 -3.29 24.19
C ILE A 470 -21.98 -2.50 23.61
N LEU A 471 -20.80 -2.58 24.23
CA LEU A 471 -19.58 -1.98 23.68
C LEU A 471 -19.18 -2.60 22.33
N LEU A 472 -19.30 -3.93 22.18
CA LEU A 472 -19.06 -4.61 20.90
C LEU A 472 -20.04 -4.18 19.83
N LYS A 473 -21.33 -4.05 20.15
CA LYS A 473 -22.36 -3.54 19.24
C LYS A 473 -22.09 -2.09 18.82
N ARG A 474 -21.62 -1.24 19.74
CA ARG A 474 -21.21 0.13 19.40
C ARG A 474 -20.01 0.16 18.47
N GLY A 475 -19.01 -0.70 18.73
CA GLY A 475 -17.88 -0.90 17.82
C GLY A 475 -18.33 -1.35 16.43
N GLN A 476 -19.28 -2.29 16.36
CA GLN A 476 -19.87 -2.75 15.10
C GLN A 476 -20.62 -1.63 14.36
N THR A 477 -21.44 -0.83 15.06
CA THR A 477 -22.13 0.30 14.42
C THR A 477 -21.13 1.35 13.92
N PHE A 478 -20.05 1.59 14.66
CA PHE A 478 -18.99 2.50 14.24
C PHE A 478 -18.25 1.99 13.01
N GLN A 479 -17.89 0.69 12.98
CA GLN A 479 -17.33 0.02 11.81
C GLN A 479 -18.26 0.15 10.60
N GLY A 480 -19.57 -0.05 10.81
CA GLY A 480 -20.59 0.10 9.78
C GLY A 480 -20.69 1.52 9.24
N VAL A 481 -20.73 2.53 10.11
CA VAL A 481 -20.78 3.95 9.71
C VAL A 481 -19.55 4.35 8.89
N ILE A 482 -18.34 3.96 9.32
CA ILE A 482 -17.13 4.24 8.53
C ILE A 482 -17.14 3.48 7.22
N GLY A 483 -17.57 2.21 7.23
CA GLY A 483 -17.72 1.41 6.02
C GLY A 483 -18.66 2.07 5.01
N ASP A 484 -19.81 2.58 5.48
CA ASP A 484 -20.77 3.30 4.66
C ASP A 484 -20.18 4.59 4.08
N VAL A 485 -19.49 5.41 4.89
CA VAL A 485 -18.85 6.66 4.45
C VAL A 485 -17.76 6.38 3.41
N ILE A 486 -16.90 5.39 3.66
CA ILE A 486 -15.85 4.99 2.73
C ILE A 486 -16.44 4.42 1.44
N GLY A 487 -17.52 3.65 1.54
CA GLY A 487 -18.28 3.17 0.40
C GLY A 487 -18.86 4.30 -0.46
N ILE A 488 -19.33 5.39 0.18
CA ILE A 488 -19.90 6.55 -0.51
C ILE A 488 -18.77 7.26 -1.27
N THR A 489 -17.62 7.48 -0.63
CA THR A 489 -16.44 8.11 -1.27
C THR A 489 -15.80 7.26 -2.37
N ALA A 490 -15.96 5.93 -2.32
CA ALA A 490 -15.50 5.02 -3.37
C ALA A 490 -16.55 4.77 -4.48
N GLY A 491 -17.73 5.41 -4.40
CA GLY A 491 -18.83 5.26 -5.36
C GLY A 491 -19.52 3.88 -5.33
N ARG A 492 -19.36 3.11 -4.25
CA ARG A 492 -19.93 1.75 -4.09
C ARG A 492 -21.24 1.70 -3.30
N THR A 493 -21.49 2.69 -2.44
CA THR A 493 -22.74 2.83 -1.68
C THR A 493 -23.45 4.15 -2.03
N LYS A 494 -24.79 4.14 -2.05
CA LYS A 494 -25.58 5.35 -2.40
C LYS A 494 -25.55 6.38 -1.28
N ALA A 495 -25.42 7.67 -1.60
CA ALA A 495 -25.62 8.75 -0.63
C ALA A 495 -27.09 8.77 -0.13
N PRO A 496 -27.35 8.92 1.19
CA PRO A 496 -28.71 9.03 1.71
C PRO A 496 -29.41 10.26 1.14
N SER A 497 -30.41 10.04 0.28
CA SER A 497 -31.20 11.12 -0.35
C SER A 497 -32.47 11.40 0.48
N PRO A 498 -32.80 12.66 0.80
CA PRO A 498 -33.92 13.00 1.68
C PRO A 498 -35.31 12.97 1.01
N VAL A 499 -35.45 12.52 -0.24
CA VAL A 499 -36.73 12.56 -0.96
C VAL A 499 -37.10 11.19 -1.51
N SER A 500 -38.05 10.53 -0.85
CA SER A 500 -38.81 9.43 -1.43
C SER A 500 -39.76 9.98 -2.51
N THR A 501 -39.29 10.08 -3.74
CA THR A 501 -40.19 10.10 -4.91
C THR A 501 -40.06 8.78 -5.66
N PRO A 502 -41.16 8.02 -5.82
CA PRO A 502 -41.13 6.81 -6.62
C PRO A 502 -41.17 7.22 -8.09
N THR A 503 -40.01 7.22 -8.75
CA THR A 503 -39.95 7.15 -10.20
C THR A 503 -39.13 5.93 -10.56
N GLU A 504 -39.83 5.00 -11.22
CA GLU A 504 -39.32 3.77 -11.78
C GLU A 504 -38.18 4.05 -12.78
N ASP A 505 -37.33 3.03 -12.94
CA ASP A 505 -36.32 2.85 -14.00
C ASP A 505 -34.88 3.37 -13.77
N LYS A 506 -34.07 2.53 -13.11
CA LYS A 506 -32.83 1.92 -13.67
C LYS A 506 -32.18 1.00 -12.63
N GLU A 507 -31.94 -0.26 -13.01
CA GLU A 507 -31.12 -1.21 -12.25
C GLU A 507 -29.70 -0.63 -12.07
N CYS A 508 -29.41 -0.16 -10.85
CA CYS A 508 -28.06 0.13 -10.38
C CYS A 508 -27.73 -0.86 -9.26
N THR A 509 -26.75 -1.73 -9.50
CA THR A 509 -26.19 -2.71 -8.57
C THR A 509 -25.27 -2.04 -7.53
N LEU A 510 -25.81 -1.15 -6.69
CA LEU A 510 -25.09 -0.50 -5.58
C LEU A 510 -25.82 -0.76 -4.27
N GLU A 511 -25.08 -1.11 -3.21
CA GLU A 511 -25.61 -1.41 -1.87
C GLU A 511 -26.11 -0.12 -1.18
N GLU A 512 -27.26 -0.19 -0.50
CA GLU A 512 -27.81 0.93 0.28
C GLU A 512 -27.12 1.03 1.66
N PRO A 513 -26.80 2.23 2.16
CA PRO A 513 -26.14 2.40 3.47
C PRO A 513 -27.09 2.02 4.61
N SER A 514 -26.64 1.13 5.49
CA SER A 514 -27.46 0.56 6.57
C SER A 514 -27.25 1.25 7.92
N HIS A 515 -26.18 2.03 8.08
CA HIS A 515 -25.78 2.64 9.36
C HIS A 515 -25.65 4.17 9.31
N LEU A 516 -25.57 4.79 8.12
CA LEU A 516 -25.50 6.24 7.94
C LEU A 516 -26.86 6.86 7.54
N HIS A 517 -27.49 7.61 8.45
CA HIS A 517 -28.79 8.28 8.21
C HIS A 517 -28.68 9.80 7.93
N VAL A 518 -27.46 10.35 7.86
CA VAL A 518 -27.22 11.78 7.61
C VAL A 518 -26.90 12.00 6.14
N SER A 519 -27.50 13.01 5.52
CA SER A 519 -27.25 13.41 4.14
C SER A 519 -25.79 13.87 3.98
N VAL A 520 -25.03 13.17 3.16
CA VAL A 520 -23.69 13.59 2.73
C VAL A 520 -23.86 14.58 1.58
N SER A 521 -23.16 15.71 1.63
CA SER A 521 -23.14 16.73 0.57
C SER A 521 -22.66 16.13 -0.76
N GLU A 522 -23.34 16.47 -1.87
CA GLU A 522 -23.06 15.95 -3.23
C GLU A 522 -21.58 16.13 -3.65
N ASP A 523 -20.91 17.15 -3.11
CA ASP A 523 -19.48 17.45 -3.37
C ASP A 523 -18.50 16.39 -2.84
N ALA A 524 -18.90 15.52 -1.90
CA ALA A 524 -18.03 14.46 -1.37
C ALA A 524 -17.92 13.24 -2.32
N ALA A 525 -18.77 13.16 -3.35
CA ALA A 525 -18.75 12.10 -4.35
C ALA A 525 -17.67 12.28 -5.42
N ASP A 526 -17.05 13.46 -5.50
CA ASP A 526 -16.04 13.80 -6.50
C ASP A 526 -14.60 13.39 -6.10
N MET A 527 -14.36 13.02 -4.83
CA MET A 527 -13.08 12.46 -4.36
C MET A 527 -13.08 10.92 -4.43
N LEU A 528 -12.62 10.37 -5.56
CA LEU A 528 -12.46 8.93 -5.74
C LEU A 528 -11.25 8.41 -4.96
N ILE A 529 -11.51 7.72 -3.84
CA ILE A 529 -10.51 6.85 -3.21
C ILE A 529 -10.20 5.68 -4.15
N SER A 530 -8.92 5.29 -4.26
CA SER A 530 -8.52 4.12 -5.06
C SER A 530 -9.17 2.84 -4.53
N ASP A 531 -9.57 1.93 -5.44
CA ASP A 531 -10.14 0.62 -5.07
C ASP A 531 -9.22 -0.19 -4.14
N ASP A 532 -7.90 -0.04 -4.28
CA ASP A 532 -6.92 -0.69 -3.40
C ASP A 532 -7.00 -0.12 -1.98
N ASP A 533 -7.08 1.21 -1.85
CA ASP A 533 -7.17 1.91 -0.57
C ASP A 533 -8.48 1.58 0.16
N TYR A 534 -9.59 1.50 -0.59
CA TYR A 534 -10.89 1.03 -0.09
C TYR A 534 -10.78 -0.36 0.55
N SER A 535 -10.16 -1.31 -0.17
CA SER A 535 -10.01 -2.68 0.33
C SER A 535 -9.12 -2.78 1.57
N ARG A 536 -8.04 -1.98 1.63
CA ARG A 536 -7.11 -1.94 2.78
C ARG A 536 -7.79 -1.38 4.02
N VAL A 537 -8.57 -0.30 3.88
CA VAL A 537 -9.27 0.29 5.03
C VAL A 537 -10.38 -0.65 5.50
N GLN A 538 -11.15 -1.24 4.59
CA GLN A 538 -12.18 -2.22 4.96
C GLN A 538 -11.59 -3.44 5.69
N SER A 539 -10.44 -3.95 5.25
CA SER A 539 -9.73 -5.02 5.96
C SER A 539 -9.29 -4.57 7.35
N SER A 540 -8.74 -3.36 7.46
CA SER A 540 -8.28 -2.80 8.75
C SER A 540 -9.44 -2.58 9.74
N LEU A 541 -10.62 -2.20 9.25
CA LEU A 541 -11.84 -2.07 10.04
C LEU A 541 -12.34 -3.43 10.57
N CYS A 542 -12.28 -4.47 9.75
CA CYS A 542 -12.56 -5.84 10.20
C CYS A 542 -11.55 -6.33 11.24
N ASP A 543 -10.25 -6.08 11.02
CA ASP A 543 -9.18 -6.45 11.96
C ASP A 543 -9.33 -5.73 13.30
N MET A 544 -9.74 -4.45 13.29
CA MET A 544 -10.08 -3.70 14.49
C MET A 544 -11.22 -4.40 15.26
N MET A 545 -12.30 -4.82 14.58
CA MET A 545 -13.39 -5.52 15.27
C MET A 545 -12.96 -6.86 15.85
N TYR A 546 -12.09 -7.59 15.17
CA TYR A 546 -11.52 -8.82 15.72
C TYR A 546 -10.68 -8.54 16.97
N ALA A 547 -9.86 -7.49 16.96
CA ALA A 547 -9.04 -7.11 18.11
C ALA A 547 -9.90 -6.69 19.32
N ILE A 548 -11.00 -5.95 19.11
CA ILE A 548 -11.92 -5.57 20.19
C ILE A 548 -12.59 -6.81 20.80
N CYS A 549 -13.02 -7.77 19.97
CA CYS A 549 -13.61 -9.02 20.42
C CYS A 549 -12.62 -9.88 21.22
N ASP A 550 -11.40 -10.04 20.71
CA ASP A 550 -10.35 -10.80 21.39
C ASP A 550 -9.98 -10.14 22.73
N HIS A 551 -9.91 -8.80 22.79
CA HIS A 551 -9.68 -8.08 24.04
C HIS A 551 -10.83 -8.25 25.05
N ALA A 552 -12.09 -8.22 24.59
CA ALA A 552 -13.25 -8.48 25.45
C ALA A 552 -13.21 -9.91 26.04
N HIS A 553 -12.87 -10.91 25.22
CA HIS A 553 -12.69 -12.28 25.69
C HIS A 553 -11.53 -12.41 26.67
N ASP A 554 -10.38 -11.77 26.42
CA ASP A 554 -9.23 -11.81 27.33
C ASP A 554 -9.54 -11.20 28.70
N ARG A 555 -10.33 -10.11 28.75
CA ARG A 555 -10.79 -9.53 30.01
C ARG A 555 -11.76 -10.48 30.75
N CYS A 556 -12.66 -11.15 30.03
CA CYS A 556 -13.52 -12.19 30.60
C CYS A 556 -12.71 -13.39 31.14
N VAL A 557 -11.66 -13.80 30.43
CA VAL A 557 -10.74 -14.85 30.89
C VAL A 557 -10.05 -14.42 32.19
N LYS A 558 -9.57 -13.18 32.30
CA LYS A 558 -8.98 -12.66 33.53
C LYS A 558 -9.96 -12.71 34.70
N VAL A 559 -11.24 -12.38 34.49
CA VAL A 559 -12.31 -12.46 35.51
C VAL A 559 -12.53 -13.90 35.99
N ILE A 560 -12.66 -14.86 35.07
CA ILE A 560 -12.83 -16.28 35.40
C ILE A 560 -11.60 -16.81 36.13
N VAL A 561 -10.39 -16.48 35.65
CA VAL A 561 -9.14 -16.93 36.25
C VAL A 561 -8.94 -16.34 37.64
N ALA A 562 -9.24 -15.05 37.85
CA ALA A 562 -9.15 -14.40 39.15
C ALA A 562 -10.00 -15.10 40.21
N ARG A 563 -11.24 -15.50 39.85
CA ARG A 563 -12.13 -16.26 40.74
C ARG A 563 -11.66 -17.71 40.95
N SER A 564 -11.00 -18.30 39.96
CA SER A 564 -10.54 -19.70 40.03
C SER A 564 -9.35 -19.95 40.96
N LYS A 565 -8.57 -18.92 41.32
CA LYS A 565 -7.33 -19.08 42.11
C LYS A 565 -7.53 -19.73 43.49
N ASP A 566 -8.71 -19.56 44.09
CA ASP A 566 -9.04 -20.19 45.39
C ASP A 566 -9.66 -21.59 45.23
N GLY A 567 -9.77 -22.11 44.01
CA GLY A 567 -10.51 -23.34 43.73
C GLY A 567 -12.02 -23.19 44.00
N PHE A 568 -12.55 -21.97 44.01
CA PHE A 568 -13.98 -21.71 44.19
C PHE A 568 -14.80 -22.34 43.07
N LEU A 569 -14.37 -22.15 41.81
CA LEU A 569 -15.06 -22.70 40.64
C LEU A 569 -15.06 -24.23 40.63
N GLU A 570 -14.05 -24.85 41.23
CA GLU A 570 -13.98 -26.31 41.37
C GLU A 570 -14.97 -26.85 42.42
N ARG A 571 -15.35 -26.01 43.40
CA ARG A 571 -16.27 -26.35 44.50
C ARG A 571 -17.75 -26.12 44.16
N LEU A 572 -18.05 -25.63 42.96
CA LEU A 572 -19.43 -25.40 42.53
C LEU A 572 -20.21 -26.72 42.48
N SER A 573 -21.54 -26.64 42.64
CA SER A 573 -22.40 -27.77 42.31
C SER A 573 -22.49 -27.96 40.78
N SER A 574 -22.92 -29.15 40.33
CA SER A 574 -23.04 -29.43 38.88
C SER A 574 -23.98 -28.44 38.20
N THR A 575 -25.12 -28.12 38.82
CA THR A 575 -26.11 -27.19 38.26
C THR A 575 -25.57 -25.76 38.16
N GLU A 576 -24.83 -25.30 39.17
CA GLU A 576 -24.17 -23.99 39.18
C GLU A 576 -23.07 -23.90 38.11
N PHE A 577 -22.31 -24.97 37.89
CA PHE A 577 -21.30 -25.01 36.83
C PHE A 577 -21.95 -24.99 35.43
N VAL A 578 -23.08 -25.69 35.24
CA VAL A 578 -23.85 -25.63 33.98
C VAL A 578 -24.36 -24.23 33.70
N GLN A 579 -24.90 -23.55 34.71
CA GLN A 579 -25.38 -22.18 34.55
C GLN A 579 -24.24 -21.24 34.13
N LEU A 580 -23.05 -21.39 34.74
CA LEU A 580 -21.85 -20.67 34.31
C LEU A 580 -21.47 -20.99 32.86
N SER A 581 -21.40 -22.27 32.51
CA SER A 581 -21.06 -22.74 31.16
C SER A 581 -22.01 -22.20 30.10
N ARG A 582 -23.33 -22.27 30.34
CA ARG A 582 -24.35 -21.71 29.42
C ARG A 582 -24.22 -20.19 29.28
N THR A 583 -23.99 -19.49 30.38
CA THR A 583 -23.84 -18.01 30.34
C THR A 583 -22.62 -17.61 29.52
N VAL A 584 -21.50 -18.34 29.66
CA VAL A 584 -20.28 -18.13 28.87
C VAL A 584 -20.49 -18.49 27.40
N GLU A 585 -21.09 -19.63 27.08
CA GLU A 585 -21.33 -20.03 25.68
C GLU A 585 -22.33 -19.10 24.97
N ASN A 586 -23.37 -18.62 25.67
CA ASN A 586 -24.28 -17.62 25.12
C ASN A 586 -23.53 -16.33 24.76
N PHE A 587 -22.70 -15.82 25.68
CA PHE A 587 -21.89 -14.63 25.42
C PHE A 587 -20.92 -14.83 24.26
N VAL A 588 -20.21 -15.96 24.18
CA VAL A 588 -19.33 -16.24 23.05
C VAL A 588 -20.11 -16.32 21.74
N THR A 589 -21.30 -16.90 21.73
CA THR A 589 -22.17 -16.98 20.55
C THR A 589 -22.64 -15.59 20.12
N ASP A 590 -23.00 -14.72 21.06
CA ASP A 590 -23.38 -13.33 20.78
C ASP A 590 -22.19 -12.52 20.23
N CYS A 591 -20.98 -12.72 20.75
CA CYS A 591 -19.75 -12.15 20.21
C CYS A 591 -19.45 -12.66 18.79
N GLU A 592 -19.66 -13.95 18.52
CA GLU A 592 -19.50 -14.54 17.19
C GLU A 592 -20.47 -13.97 16.17
N PHE A 593 -21.72 -13.72 16.58
CA PHE A 593 -22.72 -13.07 15.75
C PHE A 593 -22.34 -11.61 15.43
N THR A 594 -21.82 -10.89 16.42
CA THR A 594 -21.46 -9.47 16.28
C THR A 594 -20.21 -9.28 15.41
N CYS A 595 -19.21 -10.15 15.54
CA CYS A 595 -17.91 -9.99 14.85
C CYS A 595 -17.75 -10.87 13.61
N GLY A 596 -18.59 -11.88 13.40
CA GLY A 596 -18.48 -12.83 12.28
C GLY A 596 -17.32 -13.82 12.39
N ARG A 597 -16.55 -13.80 13.49
CA ARG A 597 -15.38 -14.67 13.73
C ARG A 597 -15.52 -15.42 15.05
N ARG A 598 -15.15 -16.71 15.02
CA ARG A 598 -15.07 -17.57 16.20
C ARG A 598 -13.81 -17.31 17.01
N SER A 599 -13.95 -16.70 18.18
CA SER A 599 -12.86 -16.56 19.14
C SER A 599 -12.94 -17.67 20.20
N THR A 600 -11.77 -18.24 20.53
CA THR A 600 -11.66 -19.50 21.28
C THR A 600 -11.08 -19.32 22.69
N SER A 601 -10.51 -18.16 23.02
CA SER A 601 -9.80 -17.93 24.28
C SER A 601 -10.68 -18.18 25.51
N LEU A 602 -11.90 -17.64 25.52
CA LEU A 602 -12.85 -17.81 26.61
C LEU A 602 -13.33 -19.27 26.74
N ARG A 603 -13.62 -19.93 25.61
CA ARG A 603 -14.01 -21.36 25.59
C ARG A 603 -12.90 -22.27 26.10
N LEU A 604 -11.66 -22.01 25.71
CA LEU A 604 -10.50 -22.77 26.21
C LEU A 604 -10.32 -22.58 27.71
N SER A 605 -10.54 -21.37 28.23
CA SER A 605 -10.51 -21.12 29.67
C SER A 605 -11.63 -21.86 30.40
N LEU A 606 -12.86 -21.80 29.90
CA LEU A 606 -14.00 -22.56 30.43
C LEU A 606 -13.72 -24.06 30.41
N GLN A 607 -13.18 -24.59 29.31
CA GLN A 607 -12.82 -26.01 29.18
C GLN A 607 -11.74 -26.41 30.19
N SER A 608 -10.73 -25.57 30.40
CA SER A 608 -9.72 -25.78 31.45
C SER A 608 -10.36 -25.86 32.85
N GLN A 609 -11.32 -24.99 33.15
CA GLN A 609 -12.05 -25.04 34.43
C GLN A 609 -12.97 -26.27 34.52
N ALA A 610 -13.61 -26.68 33.42
CA ALA A 610 -14.43 -27.89 33.38
C ALA A 610 -13.59 -29.14 33.70
N THR A 611 -12.38 -29.25 33.14
CA THR A 611 -11.46 -30.35 33.47
C THR A 611 -11.05 -30.34 34.94
N LYS A 612 -10.78 -29.17 35.53
CA LYS A 612 -10.46 -29.06 36.97
C LYS A 612 -11.65 -29.45 37.86
N PHE A 613 -12.85 -28.99 37.51
CA PHE A 613 -14.09 -29.36 38.17
C PHE A 613 -14.30 -30.88 38.13
N VAL A 614 -14.19 -31.50 36.95
CA VAL A 614 -14.34 -32.97 36.78
C VAL A 614 -13.28 -33.74 37.57
N ASN A 615 -12.03 -33.29 37.56
CA ASN A 615 -10.96 -33.91 38.34
C ASN A 615 -11.26 -33.89 39.84
N ARG A 616 -11.69 -32.75 40.38
CA ARG A 616 -12.08 -32.63 41.79
C ARG A 616 -13.32 -33.46 42.11
N PHE A 617 -14.35 -33.37 41.27
CA PHE A 617 -15.58 -34.15 41.37
C PHE A 617 -15.28 -35.65 41.47
N HIS A 618 -14.36 -36.14 40.64
CA HIS A 618 -13.90 -37.53 40.66
C HIS A 618 -13.10 -37.85 41.93
N GLU A 619 -12.13 -37.01 42.29
CA GLU A 619 -11.26 -37.22 43.43
C GLU A 619 -12.03 -37.29 44.76
N GLU A 620 -13.02 -36.42 44.96
CA GLU A 620 -13.88 -36.45 46.15
C GLU A 620 -14.67 -37.77 46.26
N ARG A 621 -15.20 -38.27 45.13
CA ARG A 621 -15.94 -39.54 45.06
C ARG A 621 -15.02 -40.74 45.24
N ARG A 622 -13.84 -40.70 44.64
CA ARG A 622 -12.79 -41.73 44.77
C ARG A 622 -12.34 -41.88 46.22
N GLN A 623 -12.02 -40.76 46.88
CA GLN A 623 -11.62 -40.74 48.30
C GLN A 623 -12.75 -41.24 49.20
N LYS A 624 -13.98 -40.74 49.00
CA LYS A 624 -15.15 -41.17 49.78
C LYS A 624 -15.43 -42.66 49.60
N LEU A 625 -15.37 -43.18 48.38
CA LEU A 625 -15.58 -44.60 48.11
C LEU A 625 -14.51 -45.47 48.78
N SER A 626 -13.23 -45.10 48.64
CA SER A 626 -12.13 -45.84 49.27
C SER A 626 -12.27 -45.88 50.79
N LEU A 627 -12.55 -44.75 51.42
CA LEU A 627 -12.69 -44.66 52.87
C LEU A 627 -13.83 -45.52 53.41
N ILE A 628 -14.98 -45.53 52.72
CA ILE A 628 -16.14 -46.29 53.18
C ILE A 628 -15.94 -47.78 52.91
N LEU A 629 -15.29 -48.13 51.79
CA LEU A 629 -14.97 -49.51 51.45
C LEU A 629 -13.94 -50.12 52.41
N ASP A 630 -12.94 -49.35 52.84
CA ASP A 630 -11.93 -49.79 53.81
C ASP A 630 -12.52 -50.03 55.21
N ASN A 631 -13.65 -49.40 55.53
CA ASN A 631 -14.37 -49.57 56.80
C ASN A 631 -15.56 -50.54 56.70
N GLU A 632 -15.76 -51.18 55.54
CA GLU A 632 -16.94 -52.00 55.27
C GLU A 632 -16.91 -53.34 56.04
N ARG A 633 -18.02 -53.65 56.71
CA ARG A 633 -18.14 -54.85 57.57
C ARG A 633 -18.77 -56.04 56.87
N TRP A 634 -19.22 -55.88 55.63
CA TRP A 634 -19.88 -56.92 54.82
C TRP A 634 -21.10 -57.51 55.54
N LYS A 635 -21.92 -56.62 56.11
CA LYS A 635 -23.22 -56.95 56.71
C LYS A 635 -24.33 -56.41 55.84
N GLN A 636 -25.48 -57.08 55.90
CA GLN A 636 -26.70 -56.59 55.26
C GLN A 636 -27.04 -55.20 55.82
N ALA A 637 -27.23 -54.24 54.91
CA ALA A 637 -27.57 -52.87 55.24
C ALA A 637 -29.06 -52.62 54.96
N ASP A 638 -29.70 -51.82 55.81
CA ASP A 638 -31.04 -51.33 55.57
C ASP A 638 -31.01 -50.35 54.39
N VAL A 639 -31.90 -50.53 53.43
CA VAL A 639 -32.00 -49.72 52.21
C VAL A 639 -32.95 -48.54 52.50
N PRO A 640 -32.45 -47.29 52.50
CA PRO A 640 -33.31 -46.11 52.64
C PRO A 640 -34.25 -45.99 51.43
N ALA A 641 -35.45 -45.45 51.66
CA ALA A 641 -36.48 -45.29 50.63
C ALA A 641 -35.99 -44.49 49.40
N GLU A 642 -35.10 -43.50 49.61
CA GLU A 642 -34.48 -42.70 48.53
C GLU A 642 -33.76 -43.57 47.48
N PHE A 643 -33.14 -44.69 47.88
CA PHE A 643 -32.44 -45.59 46.96
C PHE A 643 -33.39 -46.53 46.23
N GLN A 644 -34.49 -46.95 46.87
CA GLN A 644 -35.52 -47.74 46.20
C GLN A 644 -36.23 -46.90 45.14
N GLU A 645 -36.55 -45.64 45.45
CA GLU A 645 -37.15 -44.70 44.49
C GLU A 645 -36.21 -44.39 43.33
N LEU A 646 -34.91 -44.22 43.60
CA LEU A 646 -33.88 -44.06 42.57
C LEU A 646 -33.87 -45.26 41.60
N VAL A 647 -33.87 -46.48 42.14
CA VAL A 647 -33.85 -47.72 41.34
C VAL A 647 -35.16 -47.92 40.57
N ASP A 648 -36.30 -47.66 41.20
CA ASP A 648 -37.61 -47.71 40.55
C ASP A 648 -37.69 -46.69 39.41
N HIS A 649 -37.15 -45.48 39.61
CA HIS A 649 -37.07 -44.46 38.57
C HIS A 649 -36.21 -44.93 37.40
N ILE A 650 -34.99 -45.40 37.64
CA ILE A 650 -34.08 -45.90 36.59
C ILE A 650 -34.71 -47.07 35.82
N THR A 651 -35.48 -47.93 36.49
CA THR A 651 -36.10 -49.11 35.87
C THR A 651 -37.35 -48.76 35.07
N LYS A 652 -38.12 -47.74 35.48
CA LYS A 652 -39.33 -47.29 34.78
C LYS A 652 -39.06 -46.29 33.64
N SER A 653 -38.16 -45.33 33.85
CA SER A 653 -37.90 -44.25 32.89
C SER A 653 -36.88 -44.64 31.83
N GLY A 654 -36.05 -45.66 32.10
CA GLY A 654 -34.89 -46.00 31.25
C GLY A 654 -33.79 -44.94 31.25
N SER A 655 -33.92 -43.87 32.05
CA SER A 655 -32.99 -42.74 32.12
C SER A 655 -32.34 -42.66 33.50
N ILE A 656 -31.01 -42.51 33.52
CA ILE A 656 -30.20 -42.52 34.74
C ILE A 656 -30.09 -41.11 35.31
N CYS A 657 -31.19 -40.62 35.84
CA CYS A 657 -31.25 -39.33 36.54
C CYS A 657 -31.67 -39.54 38.01
N ILE A 658 -31.18 -38.65 38.87
CA ILE A 658 -31.64 -38.57 40.26
C ILE A 658 -33.08 -38.02 40.22
N PRO A 659 -34.08 -38.74 40.77
CA PRO A 659 -35.44 -38.23 40.82
C PRO A 659 -35.52 -36.97 41.68
N GLU A 660 -36.33 -35.98 41.26
CA GLU A 660 -36.65 -34.83 42.10
C GLU A 660 -37.26 -35.32 43.42
N ARG A 661 -36.76 -34.81 44.55
CA ARG A 661 -37.21 -35.19 45.90
C ARG A 661 -38.73 -35.07 46.00
N THR A 662 -39.42 -36.20 46.02
CA THR A 662 -40.81 -36.25 46.50
C THR A 662 -40.80 -36.08 48.01
N GLN A 663 -41.74 -35.30 48.55
CA GLN A 663 -41.73 -34.86 49.96
C GLN A 663 -42.11 -35.95 50.98
N ASP A 664 -42.13 -37.23 50.60
CA ASP A 664 -42.51 -38.34 51.48
C ASP A 664 -41.31 -38.85 52.30
N LYS A 665 -40.97 -38.12 53.37
CA LYS A 665 -39.90 -38.49 54.32
C LYS A 665 -40.23 -39.67 55.24
N ASP A 666 -41.44 -40.25 55.17
CA ASP A 666 -41.96 -41.23 56.14
C ASP A 666 -41.95 -42.71 55.68
N LYS A 667 -41.33 -43.04 54.54
CA LYS A 667 -41.18 -44.46 54.13
C LYS A 667 -40.07 -45.14 54.95
N LYS A 668 -40.44 -46.23 55.64
CA LYS A 668 -39.51 -47.04 56.44
C LYS A 668 -38.41 -47.66 55.56
N PRO A 669 -37.16 -47.77 56.07
CA PRO A 669 -36.09 -48.50 55.40
C PRO A 669 -36.50 -49.95 55.16
N SER A 670 -36.12 -50.50 54.00
CA SER A 670 -36.40 -51.89 53.63
C SER A 670 -35.15 -52.76 53.81
N GLU A 671 -35.32 -54.03 54.19
CA GLU A 671 -34.19 -54.95 54.42
C GLU A 671 -33.49 -55.42 53.13
N SER A 672 -34.11 -55.22 51.96
CA SER A 672 -33.54 -55.57 50.65
C SER A 672 -34.00 -54.57 49.59
N LEU A 673 -33.17 -54.42 48.55
CA LEU A 673 -33.44 -53.58 47.39
C LEU A 673 -34.19 -54.39 46.34
N LYS A 674 -35.35 -53.92 45.89
CA LYS A 674 -36.12 -54.58 44.83
C LYS A 674 -35.72 -54.03 43.48
N VAL A 675 -35.25 -54.89 42.58
CA VAL A 675 -34.97 -54.53 41.19
C VAL A 675 -35.81 -55.45 40.31
N GLU A 676 -36.80 -54.88 39.62
CA GLU A 676 -37.83 -55.62 38.87
C GLU A 676 -38.54 -56.66 39.77
N GLU A 677 -38.29 -57.96 39.56
CA GLU A 677 -38.86 -59.06 40.35
C GLU A 677 -37.87 -59.70 41.34
N GLN A 678 -36.62 -59.21 41.42
CA GLN A 678 -35.58 -59.78 42.28
C GLN A 678 -35.30 -58.90 43.50
N ASN A 679 -35.19 -59.55 44.66
CA ASN A 679 -34.72 -58.91 45.89
C ASN A 679 -33.19 -59.04 45.99
N PHE A 680 -32.50 -57.92 46.11
CA PHE A 680 -31.07 -57.84 46.34
C PHE A 680 -30.80 -57.48 47.81
N THR A 681 -30.21 -58.41 48.56
CA THR A 681 -29.62 -58.09 49.87
C THR A 681 -28.26 -57.43 49.63
N VAL A 682 -28.12 -56.20 50.10
CA VAL A 682 -26.99 -55.33 49.74
C VAL A 682 -26.26 -54.81 50.97
N VAL A 683 -25.07 -54.26 50.71
CA VAL A 683 -24.19 -53.65 51.69
C VAL A 683 -24.16 -52.13 51.47
N GLY A 684 -23.90 -51.33 52.51
CA GLY A 684 -24.01 -49.85 52.42
C GLY A 684 -23.11 -49.22 51.34
N THR A 685 -21.89 -49.74 51.16
CA THR A 685 -20.95 -49.31 50.11
C THR A 685 -21.50 -49.42 48.69
N VAL A 686 -22.23 -50.49 48.34
CA VAL A 686 -22.74 -50.67 46.97
C VAL A 686 -23.86 -49.69 46.63
N LEU A 687 -24.70 -49.33 47.63
CA LEU A 687 -25.73 -48.31 47.47
C LEU A 687 -25.10 -46.95 47.17
N LEU A 688 -24.02 -46.61 47.87
CA LEU A 688 -23.29 -45.38 47.61
C LEU A 688 -22.61 -45.39 46.24
N LEU A 689 -22.01 -46.51 45.83
CA LEU A 689 -21.44 -46.63 44.48
C LEU A 689 -22.53 -46.45 43.41
N LEU A 690 -23.70 -47.05 43.59
CA LEU A 690 -24.83 -46.87 42.67
C LEU A 690 -25.23 -45.38 42.59
N LYS A 691 -25.33 -44.69 43.73
CA LYS A 691 -25.58 -43.24 43.75
C LYS A 691 -24.48 -42.46 43.02
N MET A 692 -23.21 -42.80 43.24
CA MET A 692 -22.11 -42.16 42.51
C MET A 692 -22.24 -42.38 41.00
N MET A 693 -22.54 -43.60 40.54
CA MET A 693 -22.77 -43.90 39.11
C MET A 693 -23.84 -43.00 38.50
N VAL A 694 -24.95 -42.79 39.21
CA VAL A 694 -26.02 -41.88 38.78
C VAL A 694 -25.53 -40.42 38.75
N GLU A 695 -24.78 -39.98 39.76
CA GLU A 695 -24.20 -38.63 39.78
C GLU A 695 -23.24 -38.39 38.59
N TYR A 696 -22.49 -39.39 38.13
CA TYR A 696 -21.69 -39.29 36.89
C TYR A 696 -22.59 -39.16 35.65
N CYS A 697 -23.65 -39.96 35.54
CA CYS A 697 -24.59 -39.87 34.42
C CYS A 697 -25.27 -38.50 34.36
N GLN A 698 -25.68 -37.94 35.50
CA GLN A 698 -26.24 -36.60 35.60
C GLN A 698 -25.21 -35.52 35.19
N CYS A 699 -23.97 -35.64 35.65
CA CYS A 699 -22.88 -34.72 35.29
C CYS A 699 -22.59 -34.72 33.77
N VAL A 700 -22.81 -35.85 33.09
CA VAL A 700 -22.71 -35.96 31.62
C VAL A 700 -23.85 -35.23 30.91
N ASP A 701 -25.07 -35.30 31.43
CA ASP A 701 -26.20 -34.53 30.88
C ASP A 701 -25.99 -33.02 31.08
N ASP A 702 -25.42 -32.66 32.21
CA ASP A 702 -25.09 -31.29 32.60
C ASP A 702 -23.95 -30.72 31.73
N ILE A 703 -22.86 -31.49 31.51
CA ILE A 703 -21.66 -31.07 30.77
C ILE A 703 -21.31 -32.09 29.68
N PRO A 704 -22.01 -32.07 28.52
CA PRO A 704 -21.80 -33.05 27.45
C PRO A 704 -20.38 -33.04 26.86
N SER A 705 -19.71 -31.89 26.86
CA SER A 705 -18.33 -31.75 26.37
C SER A 705 -17.30 -32.53 27.20
N ALA A 706 -17.61 -32.79 28.48
CA ALA A 706 -16.78 -33.57 29.39
C ALA A 706 -17.12 -35.07 29.40
N ALA A 707 -18.11 -35.52 28.63
CA ALA A 707 -18.56 -36.91 28.60
C ALA A 707 -17.44 -37.96 28.40
N PRO A 708 -16.44 -37.76 27.51
CA PRO A 708 -15.35 -38.72 27.35
C PRO A 708 -14.45 -38.86 28.60
N ASP A 709 -14.17 -37.74 29.28
CA ASP A 709 -13.39 -37.73 30.52
C ASP A 709 -14.20 -38.33 31.67
N LEU A 710 -15.48 -37.97 31.81
CA LEU A 710 -16.36 -38.57 32.82
C LEU A 710 -16.50 -40.09 32.66
N LEU A 711 -16.50 -40.61 31.43
CA LEU A 711 -16.53 -42.07 31.18
C LEU A 711 -15.28 -42.75 31.71
N THR A 712 -14.08 -42.23 31.40
CA THR A 712 -12.82 -42.84 31.87
C THR A 712 -12.74 -42.78 33.39
N ARG A 713 -13.12 -41.66 34.00
CA ARG A 713 -13.19 -41.48 35.45
C ARG A 713 -14.18 -42.43 36.12
N LEU A 714 -15.34 -42.68 35.51
CA LEU A 714 -16.31 -43.65 36.02
C LEU A 714 -15.77 -45.09 35.95
N VAL A 715 -15.13 -45.46 34.83
CA VAL A 715 -14.48 -46.78 34.69
C VAL A 715 -13.39 -46.97 35.74
N ASP A 716 -12.58 -45.95 36.00
CA ASP A 716 -11.56 -45.99 37.05
C ASP A 716 -12.18 -46.19 38.44
N LEU A 717 -13.29 -45.51 38.75
CA LEU A 717 -14.02 -45.71 40.00
C LEU A 717 -14.55 -47.15 40.15
N LEU A 718 -15.11 -47.71 39.08
CA LEU A 718 -15.60 -49.10 39.04
C LEU A 718 -14.45 -50.10 39.22
N LYS A 719 -13.28 -49.85 38.61
CA LYS A 719 -12.09 -50.69 38.78
C LYS A 719 -11.57 -50.66 40.22
N ILE A 720 -11.55 -49.48 40.84
CA ILE A 720 -11.15 -49.32 42.25
C ILE A 720 -12.07 -50.14 43.15
N PHE A 721 -13.39 -50.04 42.96
CA PHE A 721 -14.34 -50.84 43.74
C PHE A 721 -14.12 -52.35 43.56
N ASN A 722 -13.97 -52.83 42.32
CA ASN A 722 -13.79 -54.25 42.04
C ASN A 722 -12.49 -54.79 42.66
N SER A 723 -11.37 -54.12 42.35
CA SER A 723 -10.04 -54.50 42.83
C SER A 723 -9.97 -54.49 44.35
N ARG A 724 -10.52 -53.44 44.98
CA ARG A 724 -10.51 -53.32 46.44
C ARG A 724 -11.45 -54.32 47.12
N THR A 725 -12.62 -54.60 46.53
CA THR A 725 -13.51 -55.67 47.01
C THR A 725 -12.83 -57.04 46.95
N CYS A 726 -12.12 -57.34 45.86
CA CYS A 726 -11.35 -58.58 45.72
C CYS A 726 -10.27 -58.68 46.82
N GLN A 727 -9.50 -57.61 47.06
CA GLN A 727 -8.49 -57.58 48.13
C GLN A 727 -9.08 -57.76 49.54
N LEU A 728 -10.20 -57.12 49.83
CA LEU A 728 -10.83 -57.18 51.14
C LEU A 728 -11.46 -58.56 51.41
N VAL A 729 -12.10 -59.15 50.41
CA VAL A 729 -12.89 -60.38 50.54
C VAL A 729 -12.06 -61.64 50.22
N LEU A 730 -11.41 -61.72 49.06
CA LEU A 730 -10.60 -62.88 48.66
C LEU A 730 -9.16 -62.79 49.19
N GLY A 731 -8.58 -61.59 49.19
CA GLY A 731 -7.22 -61.32 49.71
C GLY A 731 -7.13 -61.23 51.23
N ALA A 732 -8.23 -61.48 51.94
CA ALA A 732 -8.34 -61.41 53.40
C ALA A 732 -7.98 -60.04 54.03
N GLY A 733 -7.94 -58.96 53.25
CA GLY A 733 -7.61 -57.61 53.74
C GLY A 733 -8.60 -57.07 54.79
N ALA A 734 -9.85 -57.51 54.75
CA ALA A 734 -10.86 -57.11 55.74
C ALA A 734 -10.56 -57.63 57.16
N LEU A 735 -9.75 -58.69 57.31
CA LEU A 735 -9.32 -59.17 58.63
C LEU A 735 -8.39 -58.16 59.31
N GLN A 736 -7.50 -57.53 58.54
CA GLN A 736 -6.48 -56.59 59.05
C GLN A 736 -7.05 -55.18 59.23
N LEU A 737 -7.83 -54.69 58.27
CA LEU A 737 -8.30 -53.30 58.25
C LEU A 737 -9.52 -53.08 59.16
N VAL A 738 -10.50 -53.97 59.09
CA VAL A 738 -11.80 -53.82 59.79
C VAL A 738 -11.82 -54.60 61.11
N GLY A 739 -10.83 -55.48 61.34
CA GLY A 739 -10.73 -56.31 62.53
C GLY A 739 -11.75 -57.45 62.57
N LEU A 740 -12.22 -57.92 61.41
CA LEU A 740 -13.06 -59.13 61.34
C LEU A 740 -12.22 -60.35 61.75
N LYS A 741 -12.80 -61.24 62.56
CA LYS A 741 -12.10 -62.47 63.02
C LYS A 741 -11.99 -63.52 61.91
N THR A 742 -13.02 -63.65 61.08
CA THR A 742 -13.09 -64.61 59.97
C THR A 742 -13.96 -64.06 58.85
N ILE A 743 -13.63 -64.39 57.60
CA ILE A 743 -14.49 -64.12 56.43
C ILE A 743 -15.43 -65.32 56.28
N SER A 744 -16.72 -65.10 56.51
CA SER A 744 -17.75 -66.15 56.44
C SER A 744 -18.25 -66.39 55.01
N THR A 745 -18.87 -67.54 54.76
CA THR A 745 -19.58 -67.81 53.48
C THR A 745 -20.68 -66.78 53.22
N ARG A 746 -21.35 -66.28 54.27
CA ARG A 746 -22.32 -65.18 54.17
C ARG A 746 -21.70 -63.88 53.66
N ASN A 747 -20.49 -63.53 54.11
CA ASN A 747 -19.80 -62.31 53.65
C ASN A 747 -19.44 -62.42 52.16
N LEU A 748 -18.98 -63.61 51.73
CA LEU A 748 -18.69 -63.91 50.32
C LEU A 748 -19.96 -63.83 49.46
N ALA A 749 -21.06 -64.40 49.92
CA ALA A 749 -22.35 -64.32 49.22
C ALA A 749 -22.86 -62.88 49.10
N LEU A 750 -22.75 -62.06 50.16
CA LEU A 750 -23.09 -60.63 50.13
C LEU A 750 -22.21 -59.85 49.14
N ALA A 751 -20.90 -60.10 49.13
CA ALA A 751 -19.98 -59.47 48.18
C ALA A 751 -20.36 -59.83 46.73
N SER A 752 -20.62 -61.11 46.46
CA SER A 752 -21.09 -61.58 45.15
C SER A 752 -22.40 -60.89 44.73
N ARG A 753 -23.38 -60.78 45.63
CA ARG A 753 -24.64 -60.06 45.38
C ARG A 753 -24.45 -58.59 45.06
N CYS A 754 -23.55 -57.90 45.78
CA CYS A 754 -23.24 -56.50 45.52
C CYS A 754 -22.61 -56.31 44.13
N LEU A 755 -21.68 -57.18 43.74
CA LEU A 755 -21.07 -57.14 42.40
C LEU A 755 -22.12 -57.39 41.30
N GLN A 756 -23.02 -58.35 41.51
CA GLN A 756 -24.11 -58.65 40.58
C GLN A 756 -25.08 -57.48 40.39
N LEU A 757 -25.36 -56.73 41.47
CA LEU A 757 -26.16 -55.51 41.38
C LEU A 757 -25.50 -54.48 40.45
N ILE A 758 -24.19 -54.25 40.59
CA ILE A 758 -23.46 -53.32 39.73
C ILE A 758 -23.46 -53.81 38.27
N VAL A 759 -23.23 -55.11 38.03
CA VAL A 759 -23.31 -55.72 36.70
C VAL A 759 -24.68 -55.50 36.05
N TYR A 760 -25.77 -55.52 36.81
CA TYR A 760 -27.10 -55.21 36.30
C TYR A 760 -27.24 -53.75 35.81
N PHE A 761 -26.63 -52.78 36.50
CA PHE A 761 -26.71 -51.37 36.12
C PHE A 761 -25.69 -50.95 35.05
N MET A 762 -24.57 -51.69 34.87
CA MET A 762 -23.54 -51.35 33.89
C MET A 762 -24.05 -51.21 32.45
N PRO A 763 -24.91 -52.09 31.90
CA PRO A 763 -25.49 -51.93 30.57
C PRO A 763 -26.34 -50.66 30.42
N LYS A 764 -27.10 -50.29 31.47
CA LYS A 764 -27.90 -49.06 31.45
C LYS A 764 -26.99 -47.83 31.38
N VAL A 765 -25.92 -47.81 32.18
CA VAL A 765 -24.91 -46.75 32.15
C VAL A 765 -24.22 -46.68 30.78
N ARG A 766 -23.87 -47.84 30.21
CA ARG A 766 -23.27 -47.91 28.88
C ARG A 766 -24.16 -47.23 27.83
N GLN A 767 -25.45 -47.52 27.83
CA GLN A 767 -26.40 -46.93 26.89
C GLN A 767 -26.49 -45.41 27.06
N HIS A 768 -26.55 -44.91 28.29
CA HIS A 768 -26.58 -43.46 28.58
C HIS A 768 -25.36 -42.73 27.99
N PHE A 769 -24.16 -43.29 28.15
CA PHE A 769 -22.95 -42.71 27.54
C PHE A 769 -22.95 -42.87 26.02
N GLU A 770 -23.51 -43.95 25.47
CA GLU A 770 -23.58 -44.18 24.01
C GLU A 770 -24.44 -43.13 23.28
N ASP A 771 -25.52 -42.68 23.92
CA ASP A 771 -26.43 -41.67 23.39
C ASP A 771 -25.85 -40.24 23.47
N ARG A 772 -24.92 -39.98 24.40
CA ARG A 772 -24.33 -38.66 24.64
C ARG A 772 -22.95 -38.47 24.00
N LEU A 773 -22.23 -39.55 23.70
CA LEU A 773 -20.91 -39.49 23.08
C LEU A 773 -20.99 -39.24 21.57
N ILE A 774 -20.11 -38.37 21.09
CA ILE A 774 -19.86 -38.15 19.65
C ILE A 774 -19.34 -39.45 19.02
N SER A 775 -19.76 -39.76 17.79
CA SER A 775 -19.46 -41.02 17.08
C SER A 775 -18.00 -41.47 17.12
N LYS A 776 -17.04 -40.54 17.11
CA LYS A 776 -15.59 -40.82 17.21
C LYS A 776 -15.16 -41.43 18.55
N ASN A 777 -15.84 -41.09 19.65
CA ASN A 777 -15.46 -41.49 21.00
C ASN A 777 -16.19 -42.76 21.48
N LYS A 778 -17.11 -43.32 20.68
CA LYS A 778 -17.88 -44.52 21.03
C LYS A 778 -17.00 -45.77 21.26
N THR A 779 -15.79 -45.80 20.69
CA THR A 779 -14.82 -46.88 20.92
C THR A 779 -14.40 -47.01 22.39
N MET A 780 -14.47 -45.92 23.16
CA MET A 780 -14.11 -45.89 24.58
C MET A 780 -15.07 -46.72 25.45
N LEU A 781 -16.29 -46.99 24.98
CA LEU A 781 -17.25 -47.84 25.69
C LEU A 781 -16.73 -49.28 25.88
N LYS A 782 -15.74 -49.71 25.07
CA LYS A 782 -15.02 -50.98 25.29
C LYS A 782 -14.36 -51.08 26.66
N HIS A 783 -13.94 -49.94 27.24
CA HIS A 783 -13.37 -49.94 28.59
C HIS A 783 -14.42 -50.28 29.66
N LEU A 784 -15.68 -49.88 29.43
CA LEU A 784 -16.79 -50.24 30.31
C LEU A 784 -17.19 -51.71 30.12
N ASP A 785 -17.15 -52.23 28.89
CA ASP A 785 -17.37 -53.67 28.63
C ASP A 785 -16.32 -54.53 29.31
N GLN A 786 -15.05 -54.11 29.25
CA GLN A 786 -13.97 -54.79 29.95
C GLN A 786 -14.19 -54.78 31.46
N ALA A 787 -14.58 -53.63 32.04
CA ALA A 787 -14.92 -53.57 33.46
C ALA A 787 -16.09 -54.51 33.80
N ASN A 788 -17.12 -54.61 32.96
CA ASN A 788 -18.23 -55.55 33.17
C ASN A 788 -17.74 -57.01 33.15
N LYS A 789 -16.85 -57.37 32.22
CA LYS A 789 -16.21 -58.68 32.20
C LYS A 789 -15.43 -58.97 33.49
N ASP A 790 -14.61 -58.02 33.95
CA ASP A 790 -13.80 -58.16 35.17
C ASP A 790 -14.68 -58.37 36.43
N TYR A 791 -15.88 -57.78 36.48
CA TYR A 791 -16.85 -58.03 37.56
C TYR A 791 -17.43 -59.44 37.50
N ASN A 792 -17.80 -59.92 36.30
CA ASN A 792 -18.30 -61.29 36.13
C ASN A 792 -17.24 -62.33 36.47
N ASP A 793 -15.99 -62.11 36.07
CA ASP A 793 -14.87 -62.98 36.41
C ASP A 793 -14.68 -63.03 37.94
N HIS A 794 -14.75 -61.89 38.63
CA HIS A 794 -14.67 -61.84 40.09
C HIS A 794 -15.86 -62.54 40.78
N ILE A 795 -17.09 -62.41 40.26
CA ILE A 795 -18.26 -63.16 40.77
C ILE A 795 -18.02 -64.69 40.66
N ASN A 796 -17.43 -65.13 39.55
CA ASN A 796 -17.07 -66.54 39.35
C ASN A 796 -15.96 -66.98 40.31
N GLU A 797 -14.96 -66.15 40.56
CA GLU A 797 -13.91 -66.42 41.55
C GLU A 797 -14.47 -66.57 42.97
N ILE A 798 -15.40 -65.70 43.38
CA ILE A 798 -16.07 -65.81 44.68
C ILE A 798 -16.88 -67.12 44.76
N THR A 799 -17.59 -67.47 43.70
CA THR A 799 -18.38 -68.71 43.62
C THR A 799 -17.46 -69.94 43.76
N ASN A 800 -16.33 -69.96 43.04
CA ASN A 800 -15.33 -71.01 43.14
C ASN A 800 -14.72 -71.07 44.56
N LYS A 801 -14.51 -69.91 45.21
CA LYS A 801 -14.02 -69.86 46.58
C LYS A 801 -15.02 -70.45 47.57
N LEU A 802 -16.32 -70.20 47.40
CA LEU A 802 -17.38 -70.82 48.21
C LEU A 802 -17.37 -72.34 48.08
N VAL A 803 -17.25 -72.87 46.85
CA VAL A 803 -17.11 -74.31 46.61
C VAL A 803 -15.85 -74.86 47.29
N SER A 804 -14.70 -74.21 47.12
CA SER A 804 -13.42 -74.62 47.72
C SER A 804 -13.44 -74.62 49.25
N VAL A 805 -14.14 -73.66 49.87
CA VAL A 805 -14.34 -73.66 51.33
C VAL A 805 -15.11 -74.90 51.76
N MET A 806 -16.21 -75.23 51.08
CA MET A 806 -16.99 -76.43 51.41
C MET A 806 -16.24 -77.73 51.10
N GLU A 807 -15.49 -77.78 50.00
CA GLU A 807 -14.61 -78.88 49.62
C GLU A 807 -13.57 -79.18 50.72
N SER A 808 -12.90 -78.15 51.24
CA SER A 808 -11.94 -78.31 52.34
C SER A 808 -12.58 -78.87 53.62
N VAL A 809 -13.82 -78.47 53.92
CA VAL A 809 -14.60 -78.98 55.05
C VAL A 809 -14.97 -80.44 54.83
N ILE A 810 -15.44 -80.80 53.63
CA ILE A 810 -15.79 -82.17 53.27
C ILE A 810 -14.55 -83.07 53.35
N GLN A 811 -13.44 -82.67 52.75
CA GLN A 811 -12.20 -83.43 52.73
C GLN A 811 -11.67 -83.67 54.16
N ALA A 812 -11.66 -82.63 55.00
CA ALA A 812 -11.21 -82.75 56.40
C ALA A 812 -12.03 -83.76 57.22
N GLN A 813 -13.32 -83.90 56.92
CA GLN A 813 -14.19 -84.90 57.56
C GLN A 813 -14.00 -86.29 56.94
N LEU A 814 -13.92 -86.40 55.60
CA LEU A 814 -13.78 -87.68 54.89
C LEU A 814 -12.43 -88.38 55.16
N VAL A 815 -11.34 -87.64 55.37
CA VAL A 815 -10.03 -88.23 55.72
C VAL A 815 -10.08 -89.03 57.03
N ARG A 816 -10.97 -88.64 57.96
CA ARG A 816 -11.16 -89.30 59.28
C ARG A 816 -12.28 -90.34 59.26
N TRP A 817 -12.91 -90.56 58.11
CA TRP A 817 -14.07 -91.42 57.99
C TRP A 817 -13.65 -92.88 57.80
N GLU A 818 -14.32 -93.75 58.56
CA GLU A 818 -14.19 -95.21 58.50
C GLU A 818 -15.59 -95.82 58.37
N VAL A 819 -15.70 -96.91 57.62
CA VAL A 819 -16.98 -97.60 57.37
C VAL A 819 -17.34 -98.50 58.55
N LYS A 820 -17.89 -97.91 59.62
CA LYS A 820 -18.33 -98.63 60.83
C LYS A 820 -19.62 -98.06 61.42
N ALA A 821 -20.45 -98.92 62.01
CA ALA A 821 -21.64 -98.50 62.75
C ALA A 821 -21.27 -97.57 63.93
N PRO A 822 -22.13 -96.63 64.34
CA PRO A 822 -23.53 -96.40 63.93
C PRO A 822 -23.71 -95.53 62.68
N MET A 823 -24.73 -95.84 61.87
CA MET A 823 -25.18 -95.03 60.72
C MET A 823 -26.36 -94.12 61.13
N PRO A 824 -26.40 -92.84 60.73
CA PRO A 824 -25.39 -92.13 59.94
C PRO A 824 -24.10 -91.87 60.75
N SER A 825 -22.96 -92.00 60.09
CA SER A 825 -21.65 -91.77 60.68
C SER A 825 -21.50 -90.35 61.21
N GLN A 826 -20.61 -90.15 62.18
CA GLN A 826 -20.35 -88.82 62.74
C GLN A 826 -19.80 -87.86 61.68
N CYS A 827 -19.01 -88.37 60.73
CA CYS A 827 -18.50 -87.62 59.57
C CYS A 827 -19.65 -87.10 58.69
N PHE A 828 -20.55 -87.98 58.22
CA PHE A 828 -21.66 -87.58 57.36
C PHE A 828 -22.62 -86.62 58.06
N ARG A 829 -22.88 -86.81 59.36
CA ARG A 829 -23.64 -85.84 60.16
C ARG A 829 -22.95 -84.47 60.22
N ALA A 830 -21.64 -84.43 60.38
CA ALA A 830 -20.89 -83.18 60.40
C ALA A 830 -20.91 -82.49 59.04
N ILE A 831 -20.72 -83.22 57.93
CA ILE A 831 -20.81 -82.68 56.56
C ILE A 831 -22.20 -82.12 56.29
N CYS A 832 -23.26 -82.91 56.50
CA CYS A 832 -24.64 -82.48 56.28
C CYS A 832 -24.98 -81.25 57.13
N LYS A 833 -24.53 -81.21 58.39
CA LYS A 833 -24.71 -80.03 59.25
C LYS A 833 -24.04 -78.76 58.69
N GLN A 834 -22.84 -78.88 58.12
CA GLN A 834 -22.18 -77.72 57.51
C GLN A 834 -22.83 -77.30 56.18
N ILE A 835 -23.29 -78.25 55.37
CA ILE A 835 -24.06 -77.98 54.14
C ILE A 835 -25.36 -77.25 54.48
N SER A 836 -26.12 -77.72 55.46
CA SER A 836 -27.34 -77.03 55.93
C SER A 836 -27.03 -75.63 56.45
N LYS A 837 -25.96 -75.47 57.24
CA LYS A 837 -25.55 -74.16 57.76
C LYS A 837 -25.13 -73.18 56.66
N MET A 838 -24.47 -73.67 55.61
CA MET A 838 -24.11 -72.88 54.44
C MET A 838 -25.36 -72.48 53.65
N HIS A 839 -26.28 -73.42 53.43
CA HIS A 839 -27.57 -73.16 52.76
C HIS A 839 -28.39 -72.11 53.51
N GLU A 840 -28.56 -72.26 54.83
CA GLU A 840 -29.23 -71.27 55.69
C GLU A 840 -28.58 -69.88 55.61
N ALA A 841 -27.25 -69.82 55.46
CA ALA A 841 -26.54 -68.55 55.37
C ALA A 841 -26.74 -67.85 54.01
N GLU A 842 -27.01 -68.60 52.94
CA GLU A 842 -27.00 -68.13 51.54
C GLU A 842 -28.40 -68.00 50.91
N ILE A 843 -29.39 -68.75 51.40
CA ILE A 843 -30.76 -68.82 50.83
C ILE A 843 -31.50 -67.49 50.78
N ASP A 844 -31.23 -66.61 51.74
CA ASP A 844 -31.85 -65.27 51.82
C ASP A 844 -31.10 -64.22 51.00
N ILE A 845 -29.93 -64.57 50.45
CA ILE A 845 -29.01 -63.64 49.77
C ILE A 845 -28.96 -63.93 48.28
N LEU A 846 -28.76 -65.19 47.89
CA LEU A 846 -28.61 -65.62 46.50
C LEU A 846 -29.95 -66.12 45.93
N PRO A 847 -30.18 -66.03 44.61
CA PRO A 847 -31.37 -66.59 43.98
C PRO A 847 -31.27 -68.10 43.94
N LEU A 848 -32.44 -68.75 43.92
CA LEU A 848 -32.56 -70.20 43.87
C LEU A 848 -31.74 -70.84 42.75
N ASN A 849 -31.70 -70.23 41.56
CA ASN A 849 -30.92 -70.75 40.42
C ASN A 849 -29.41 -70.80 40.70
N GLN A 850 -28.86 -69.77 41.36
CA GLN A 850 -27.42 -69.76 41.69
C GLN A 850 -27.11 -70.73 42.84
N ILE A 851 -28.02 -70.86 43.80
CA ILE A 851 -27.89 -71.83 44.89
C ILE A 851 -27.90 -73.26 44.34
N GLN A 852 -28.79 -73.56 43.39
CA GLN A 852 -28.82 -74.86 42.72
C GLN A 852 -27.49 -75.17 42.01
N ASP A 853 -26.94 -74.22 41.25
CA ASP A 853 -25.64 -74.40 40.59
C ASP A 853 -24.49 -74.58 41.60
N LEU A 854 -24.43 -73.73 42.63
CA LEU A 854 -23.41 -73.81 43.69
C LEU A 854 -23.42 -75.17 44.40
N PHE A 855 -24.60 -75.61 44.84
CA PHE A 855 -24.76 -76.87 45.55
C PHE A 855 -24.60 -78.09 44.62
N SER A 856 -24.79 -77.93 43.31
CA SER A 856 -24.51 -78.96 42.30
C SER A 856 -23.00 -79.18 42.15
N ARG A 857 -22.24 -78.08 42.12
CA ARG A 857 -20.77 -78.12 42.12
C ARG A 857 -20.23 -78.72 43.42
N ILE A 858 -20.79 -78.34 44.57
CA ILE A 858 -20.44 -78.92 45.88
C ILE A 858 -20.75 -80.43 45.90
N ASN A 859 -21.92 -80.85 45.41
CA ASN A 859 -22.29 -82.26 45.33
C ASN A 859 -21.36 -83.05 44.40
N SER A 860 -20.93 -82.46 43.28
CA SER A 860 -19.96 -83.09 42.38
C SER A 860 -18.60 -83.26 43.06
N SER A 861 -18.09 -82.22 43.73
CA SER A 861 -16.86 -82.31 44.53
C SER A 861 -16.97 -83.33 45.67
N PHE A 862 -18.11 -83.38 46.36
CA PHE A 862 -18.39 -84.42 47.38
C PHE A 862 -18.31 -85.83 46.79
N LYS A 863 -18.93 -86.06 45.62
CA LYS A 863 -18.90 -87.37 44.96
C LYS A 863 -17.47 -87.78 44.59
N ASP A 864 -16.68 -86.86 44.08
CA ASP A 864 -15.29 -87.13 43.68
C ASP A 864 -14.40 -87.43 44.89
N LEU A 865 -14.52 -86.65 45.97
CA LEU A 865 -13.78 -86.89 47.21
C LEU A 865 -14.19 -88.19 47.89
N LEU A 866 -15.49 -88.51 47.92
CA LEU A 866 -15.98 -89.77 48.47
C LEU A 866 -15.47 -90.95 47.65
N ARG A 867 -15.48 -90.86 46.31
CA ARG A 867 -14.94 -91.89 45.41
C ARG A 867 -13.47 -92.17 45.69
N GLN A 868 -12.65 -91.13 45.85
CA GLN A 868 -11.23 -91.27 46.21
C GLN A 868 -11.04 -91.98 47.56
N GLN A 869 -11.86 -91.65 48.55
CA GLN A 869 -11.78 -92.28 49.87
C GLN A 869 -12.27 -93.74 49.85
N LEU A 870 -13.27 -94.07 49.04
CA LEU A 870 -13.73 -95.44 48.84
C LEU A 870 -12.67 -96.31 48.16
N LEU A 871 -11.97 -95.78 47.15
CA LEU A 871 -10.83 -96.45 46.51
C LEU A 871 -9.71 -96.75 47.53
N LYS A 872 -9.43 -95.80 48.43
CA LYS A 872 -8.40 -95.96 49.47
C LYS A 872 -8.78 -97.01 50.53
N LEU A 873 -10.07 -97.17 50.80
CA LEU A 873 -10.61 -98.14 51.77
C LEU A 873 -10.95 -99.49 51.13
N GLU A 874 -10.70 -99.67 49.83
CA GLU A 874 -10.97 -100.89 49.05
C GLU A 874 -12.44 -101.38 49.12
N VAL A 875 -13.39 -100.44 49.22
CA VAL A 875 -14.83 -100.77 49.30
C VAL A 875 -15.43 -100.88 47.90
N THR A 876 -15.86 -102.08 47.53
CA THR A 876 -16.46 -102.39 46.21
C THR A 876 -17.99 -102.53 46.26
N ASN A 877 -18.65 -102.38 45.11
CA ASN A 877 -20.10 -102.54 44.96
C ASN A 877 -20.51 -104.03 44.92
N ASN A 878 -20.28 -104.74 46.02
CA ASN A 878 -20.49 -106.18 46.14
C ASN A 878 -21.75 -106.57 46.94
N GLY A 879 -22.56 -105.58 47.36
CA GLY A 879 -23.73 -105.83 48.21
C GLY A 879 -23.39 -106.26 49.65
N GLY A 880 -22.11 -106.19 50.05
CA GLY A 880 -21.64 -106.59 51.38
C GLY A 880 -22.05 -105.63 52.51
N PRO A 881 -21.75 -105.98 53.77
CA PRO A 881 -22.11 -105.16 54.93
C PRO A 881 -21.48 -103.76 54.91
N GLN A 882 -20.26 -103.61 54.40
CA GLN A 882 -19.61 -102.31 54.22
C GLN A 882 -20.32 -101.46 53.15
N TYR A 883 -20.71 -102.07 52.02
CA TYR A 883 -21.51 -101.42 50.98
C TYR A 883 -22.86 -100.92 51.52
N GLY A 884 -23.55 -101.74 52.32
CA GLY A 884 -24.81 -101.35 52.96
C GLY A 884 -24.66 -100.17 53.93
N LEU A 885 -23.56 -100.12 54.69
CA LEU A 885 -23.25 -99.00 55.59
C LEU A 885 -22.99 -97.70 54.80
N VAL A 886 -22.16 -97.74 53.75
CA VAL A 886 -21.90 -96.58 52.89
C VAL A 886 -23.18 -96.09 52.21
N THR A 887 -24.01 -97.01 51.72
CA THR A 887 -25.29 -96.68 51.09
C THR A 887 -26.24 -95.99 52.09
N SER A 888 -26.24 -96.39 53.35
CA SER A 888 -27.00 -95.72 54.42
C SER A 888 -26.51 -94.30 54.68
N ASP A 889 -25.20 -94.07 54.69
CA ASP A 889 -24.60 -92.73 54.85
C ASP A 889 -24.90 -91.81 53.66
N VAL A 890 -24.77 -92.33 52.43
CA VAL A 890 -25.12 -91.61 51.20
C VAL A 890 -26.63 -91.32 51.13
N ALA A 891 -27.49 -92.24 51.57
CA ALA A 891 -28.93 -92.01 51.66
C ALA A 891 -29.27 -90.88 52.64
N PHE A 892 -28.56 -90.78 53.77
CA PHE A 892 -28.70 -89.67 54.72
C PHE A 892 -28.26 -88.33 54.11
N TYR A 893 -27.15 -88.31 53.36
CA TYR A 893 -26.70 -87.13 52.62
C TYR A 893 -27.73 -86.67 51.59
N SER A 894 -28.19 -87.57 50.71
CA SER A 894 -29.21 -87.25 49.71
C SER A 894 -30.55 -86.84 50.34
N GLY A 895 -30.90 -87.45 51.49
CA GLY A 895 -32.07 -87.05 52.28
C GLY A 895 -31.95 -85.62 52.78
N THR A 896 -30.76 -85.20 53.23
CA THR A 896 -30.51 -83.81 53.67
C THR A 896 -30.74 -82.82 52.53
N TYR A 897 -30.22 -83.07 51.32
CA TYR A 897 -30.46 -82.20 50.15
C TYR A 897 -31.94 -82.07 49.80
N LYS A 898 -32.73 -83.14 49.95
CA LYS A 898 -34.19 -83.12 49.73
C LYS A 898 -34.94 -82.26 50.74
N THR A 899 -34.40 -82.06 51.94
CA THR A 899 -35.02 -81.19 52.95
C THR A 899 -34.70 -79.70 52.78
N LEU A 900 -33.68 -79.37 51.97
CA LEU A 900 -33.23 -77.99 51.77
C LEU A 900 -34.01 -77.34 50.62
N ARG A 901 -34.58 -76.16 50.90
CA ARG A 901 -35.39 -75.40 49.94
C ARG A 901 -34.61 -75.15 48.65
N GLY A 902 -35.21 -75.54 47.51
CA GLY A 902 -34.65 -75.32 46.18
C GLY A 902 -33.67 -76.39 45.70
N LEU A 903 -33.33 -77.42 46.50
CA LEU A 903 -32.35 -78.46 46.16
C LEU A 903 -32.96 -79.87 46.00
N GLU A 904 -34.30 -79.96 45.99
CA GLU A 904 -35.07 -81.21 46.08
C GLU A 904 -34.73 -82.26 45.00
N HIS A 905 -34.32 -81.82 43.81
CA HIS A 905 -34.05 -82.70 42.67
C HIS A 905 -32.56 -82.94 42.38
N LEU A 906 -31.65 -82.30 43.12
CA LEU A 906 -30.22 -82.25 42.76
C LEU A 906 -29.47 -83.57 42.99
N CYS A 907 -29.84 -84.33 44.03
CA CYS A 907 -29.12 -85.53 44.48
C CYS A 907 -29.87 -86.84 44.15
N ASN A 908 -30.67 -86.86 43.08
CA ASN A 908 -31.49 -88.03 42.73
C ASN A 908 -30.69 -89.20 42.15
N ASN A 909 -29.52 -88.96 41.58
CA ASN A 909 -28.64 -90.02 41.05
C ASN A 909 -27.30 -90.06 41.80
N MET A 910 -27.21 -90.93 42.82
CA MET A 910 -25.96 -91.23 43.54
C MET A 910 -25.31 -92.54 43.08
N SER A 911 -25.91 -93.26 42.12
CA SER A 911 -25.31 -94.48 41.55
C SER A 911 -24.00 -94.21 40.83
N ASP A 912 -23.80 -92.99 40.33
CA ASP A 912 -22.57 -92.54 39.65
C ASP A 912 -21.33 -92.57 40.56
N LEU A 913 -21.50 -92.68 41.87
CA LEU A 913 -20.39 -92.86 42.82
C LEU A 913 -19.61 -94.15 42.53
N TRP A 914 -20.31 -95.21 42.13
CA TRP A 914 -19.74 -96.55 41.94
C TRP A 914 -19.21 -96.80 40.52
N ASN A 915 -19.37 -95.84 39.60
CA ASN A 915 -18.86 -95.99 38.24
C ASN A 915 -17.32 -95.95 38.27
N GLY A 916 -16.68 -97.10 37.99
CA GLY A 916 -15.22 -97.27 37.96
C GLY A 916 -14.56 -97.66 39.30
N LEU A 917 -15.34 -98.13 40.28
CA LEU A 917 -14.92 -98.59 41.61
C LEU A 917 -15.04 -100.10 41.78
#